data_AF-A0ABD1KV80-F1
#
_entry.id   AF-A0ABD1KV80-F1
#
_cell.length_a   1.000
_cell.length_b   1.000
_cell.length_c   1.000
_cell.angle_alpha   90.00
_cell.angle_beta   90.00
_cell.angle_gamma   90.00
#
_symmetry.space_group_name_H-M   'P 1'
#
loop_
_entity.id
_entity.type
_entity.pdbx_description
1 polymer ?
#
loop_
_entity_poly.entity_id
_entity_poly.type
_entity_poly.pdbx_seq_one_letter_code
_entity_poly.pdbx_strand_id
1 'polypeptide(L)'
;MEKTDVVRAICSKGGMILYEDLETMAPLQEIKSVIAQNPDTFANVCLGGRMFVRARCSLSLCKTPDCAGCYSLHMCEDYMLGNCEDPRCPYSHDLYSPYNLWVLNQHDLIGLKEHEIAILLFQDEPPPHPPPEGPQTWGEHPQTWVDPPTSSQPLATPQPAPRRVRPPTGADTALPVHTHVTTNLDATLPLGRCGKAHSRVPYLWQRRDGKAWSALPNNEAVERDYCNPAKTKHAGTPPVDFDLMQSSGSAEVRRLSVTSPTFHTASELVTRWAWYWELTEDQWIEYQPPEDKPSKLAITSEKLEQKYQKGVQSLKFARGESVYILDFVDFLQTNMATDMKRLVRRRPVFVSQADVQNVSEKYSRRIQPNFLSSIPEHWDRSLLPGTGYERIKLVPSSQEHRNVLHKFNLTLGRCAVTSVEKVQNLKLWRFFMLQKNQMKNEAGRDVSIKQLFHGVESDYVDTICHVNIDWRVSGLQDTRFGKGSYFGRDASYANKYADKQEVRFMFLCQVLVGVYTVGHSTYNTPPFKDDKKTVSFDSCVDDVTQPSTYVIFERNQIYPEYLIQYTCEPEALPTPQLQPQPTPQSPPQPPPAQVQPLYEPLSLRQPRPFVPPPPPPPPPPAPKPRCDCDCDLDCCDWDYCDCGGLCFRL
;
A
#
# COMPACT_ATOMS: atom_id res chain seq x y z
N MET A 1 -23.65 13.49 -25.08
CA MET A 1 -23.16 13.67 -23.71
C MET A 1 -21.91 14.54 -23.77
N GLU A 2 -21.82 15.60 -22.96
CA GLU A 2 -20.67 16.50 -22.99
C GLU A 2 -19.53 16.00 -22.07
N LYS A 3 -18.29 16.44 -22.34
CA LYS A 3 -17.11 16.15 -21.50
C LYS A 3 -17.37 16.50 -20.03
N THR A 4 -17.99 17.65 -19.80
CA THR A 4 -18.33 18.20 -18.49
C THR A 4 -19.29 17.33 -17.69
N ASP A 5 -20.24 16.65 -18.36
CA ASP A 5 -21.17 15.73 -17.71
C ASP A 5 -20.45 14.49 -17.15
N VAL A 6 -19.49 13.96 -17.91
CA VAL A 6 -18.66 12.82 -17.49
C VAL A 6 -17.73 13.24 -16.33
N VAL A 7 -17.12 14.42 -16.40
CA VAL A 7 -16.31 14.97 -15.30
C VAL A 7 -17.13 15.11 -14.03
N ARG A 8 -18.34 15.69 -14.12
CA ARG A 8 -19.26 15.85 -12.99
C ARG A 8 -19.64 14.50 -12.37
N ALA A 9 -19.97 13.51 -13.20
CA ALA A 9 -20.28 12.17 -12.71
C ALA A 9 -19.11 11.53 -11.96
N ILE A 10 -17.89 11.63 -12.51
CA ILE A 10 -16.68 11.12 -11.85
C ILE A 10 -16.43 11.83 -10.51
N CYS A 11 -16.53 13.17 -10.49
CA CYS A 11 -16.32 13.96 -9.28
C CYS A 11 -17.37 13.66 -8.21
N SER A 12 -18.64 13.47 -8.60
CA SER A 12 -19.72 13.08 -7.70
C SER A 12 -19.53 11.70 -7.05
N LYS A 13 -18.59 10.89 -7.58
CA LYS A 13 -18.19 9.57 -7.06
C LYS A 13 -16.78 9.57 -6.49
N GLY A 14 -16.32 10.73 -5.99
CA GLY A 14 -15.04 10.82 -5.31
C GLY A 14 -13.82 10.76 -6.24
N GLY A 15 -13.99 11.15 -7.51
CA GLY A 15 -12.90 11.32 -8.49
C GLY A 15 -12.58 10.07 -9.32
N MET A 16 -13.21 8.92 -9.05
CA MET A 16 -13.14 7.75 -9.94
C MET A 16 -14.48 7.03 -9.96
N ILE A 17 -14.89 6.57 -11.13
CA ILE A 17 -16.14 5.83 -11.31
C ILE A 17 -15.87 4.54 -12.07
N LEU A 18 -16.64 3.49 -11.81
CA LEU A 18 -16.58 2.25 -12.55
C LEU A 18 -17.19 2.45 -13.95
N TYR A 19 -16.65 1.79 -14.98
CA TYR A 19 -17.22 1.88 -16.33
C TYR A 19 -18.70 1.48 -16.39
N GLU A 20 -19.08 0.42 -15.66
CA GLU A 20 -20.46 -0.07 -15.58
C GLU A 20 -21.42 0.96 -14.97
N ASP A 21 -20.94 1.76 -14.01
CA ASP A 21 -21.77 2.80 -13.37
C ASP A 21 -22.05 3.96 -14.33
N LEU A 22 -21.14 4.24 -15.27
CA LEU A 22 -21.35 5.27 -16.30
C LEU A 22 -22.43 4.88 -17.31
N GLU A 23 -22.66 3.58 -17.55
CA GLU A 23 -23.70 3.10 -18.48
C GLU A 23 -25.10 3.55 -18.08
N THR A 24 -25.30 3.92 -16.81
CA THR A 24 -26.57 4.48 -16.33
C THR A 24 -26.87 5.86 -16.88
N MET A 25 -25.85 6.59 -17.37
CA MET A 25 -25.97 7.95 -17.90
C MET A 25 -26.16 7.98 -19.42
N ALA A 26 -25.44 7.12 -20.14
CA ALA A 26 -25.43 7.07 -21.60
C ALA A 26 -24.97 5.69 -22.09
N PRO A 27 -25.22 5.32 -23.37
CA PRO A 27 -24.71 4.08 -23.93
C PRO A 27 -23.17 4.00 -23.86
N LEU A 28 -22.63 2.81 -23.55
CA LEU A 28 -21.19 2.59 -23.35
C LEU A 28 -20.32 3.07 -24.54
N GLN A 29 -20.82 2.96 -25.77
CA GLN A 29 -20.09 3.43 -26.96
C GLN A 29 -19.89 4.95 -26.98
N GLU A 30 -20.90 5.71 -26.53
CA GLU A 30 -20.80 7.17 -26.44
C GLU A 30 -19.83 7.58 -25.34
N ILE A 31 -19.90 6.92 -24.18
CA ILE A 31 -18.96 7.13 -23.06
C ILE A 31 -17.52 6.85 -23.48
N LYS A 32 -17.27 5.70 -24.12
CA LYS A 32 -15.95 5.31 -24.63
C LYS A 32 -15.43 6.32 -25.64
N SER A 33 -16.29 6.83 -26.52
CA SER A 33 -15.93 7.85 -27.51
C SER A 33 -15.50 9.15 -26.83
N VAL A 34 -16.29 9.66 -25.86
CA VAL A 34 -15.94 10.89 -25.10
C VAL A 34 -14.64 10.72 -24.33
N ILE A 35 -14.42 9.57 -23.68
CA ILE A 35 -13.18 9.28 -22.95
C ILE A 35 -11.98 9.22 -23.89
N ALA A 36 -12.09 8.51 -25.02
CA ALA A 36 -11.01 8.35 -25.98
C ALA A 36 -10.63 9.68 -26.67
N GLN A 37 -11.59 10.57 -26.88
CA GLN A 37 -11.35 11.89 -27.47
C GLN A 37 -10.70 12.90 -26.50
N ASN A 38 -10.67 12.62 -25.19
CA ASN A 38 -10.17 13.55 -24.16
C ASN A 38 -9.12 12.88 -23.24
N PRO A 39 -7.98 12.39 -23.77
CA PRO A 39 -6.99 11.64 -23.00
C PRO A 39 -6.29 12.44 -21.89
N ASP A 40 -6.26 13.78 -22.01
CA ASP A 40 -5.71 14.67 -21.00
C ASP A 40 -6.67 14.87 -19.81
N THR A 41 -7.98 14.62 -20.01
CA THR A 41 -9.03 14.78 -19.00
C THR A 41 -9.44 13.46 -18.37
N PHE A 42 -9.31 12.32 -19.08
CA PHE A 42 -9.74 11.03 -18.56
C PHE A 42 -8.63 9.99 -18.61
N ALA A 43 -8.49 9.24 -17.52
CA ALA A 43 -7.55 8.15 -17.40
C ALA A 43 -8.27 6.84 -17.06
N ASN A 44 -8.00 5.81 -17.84
CA ASN A 44 -8.43 4.45 -17.53
C ASN A 44 -7.53 3.87 -16.44
N VAL A 45 -8.14 3.32 -15.39
CA VAL A 45 -7.44 2.72 -14.25
C VAL A 45 -8.01 1.32 -14.01
N CYS A 46 -7.15 0.30 -14.01
CA CYS A 46 -7.54 -1.06 -13.63
C CYS A 46 -7.24 -1.29 -12.15
N LEU A 47 -8.27 -1.56 -11.34
CA LEU A 47 -8.13 -1.87 -9.91
C LEU A 47 -8.88 -3.16 -9.60
N GLY A 48 -8.20 -4.13 -9.00
CA GLY A 48 -8.82 -5.44 -8.67
C GLY A 48 -9.38 -6.18 -9.89
N GLY A 49 -8.81 -5.98 -11.08
CA GLY A 49 -9.29 -6.58 -12.34
C GLY A 49 -10.47 -5.86 -12.99
N ARG A 50 -10.95 -4.75 -12.41
CA ARG A 50 -12.06 -3.95 -12.95
C ARG A 50 -11.59 -2.60 -13.48
N MET A 51 -12.27 -2.11 -14.51
CA MET A 51 -11.93 -0.86 -15.19
C MET A 51 -12.70 0.32 -14.61
N PHE A 52 -11.96 1.34 -14.19
CA PHE A 52 -12.44 2.62 -13.71
C PHE A 52 -12.01 3.74 -14.64
N VAL A 53 -12.78 4.82 -14.63
CA VAL A 53 -12.46 6.09 -15.27
C VAL A 53 -12.17 7.10 -14.18
N ARG A 54 -11.01 7.75 -14.28
CA ARG A 54 -10.59 8.84 -13.40
C ARG A 54 -10.54 10.13 -14.20
N ALA A 55 -11.01 11.23 -13.61
CA ALA A 55 -10.86 12.56 -14.19
C ALA A 55 -9.43 13.08 -13.93
N ARG A 56 -8.93 13.97 -14.77
CA ARG A 56 -7.66 14.66 -14.63
C ARG A 56 -7.87 16.15 -14.89
N CYS A 57 -7.10 17.01 -14.23
CA CYS A 57 -7.08 18.42 -14.59
C CYS A 57 -5.69 19.05 -14.36
N SER A 58 -5.37 20.06 -15.17
CA SER A 58 -4.16 20.89 -15.02
C SER A 58 -4.37 22.09 -14.08
N LEU A 59 -5.54 22.19 -13.44
CA LEU A 59 -5.87 23.26 -12.51
C LEU A 59 -4.93 23.19 -11.29
N SER A 60 -4.53 24.36 -10.80
CA SER A 60 -3.68 24.48 -9.62
C SER A 60 -4.13 25.63 -8.74
N LEU A 61 -3.75 25.59 -7.46
CA LEU A 61 -3.95 26.70 -6.52
C LEU A 61 -2.79 27.68 -6.61
N CYS A 62 -3.11 28.98 -6.63
CA CYS A 62 -2.12 30.05 -6.53
C CYS A 62 -1.54 30.08 -5.12
N LYS A 63 -0.21 30.17 -5.03
CA LYS A 63 0.52 30.16 -3.75
C LYS A 63 0.80 31.57 -3.21
N THR A 64 0.49 32.61 -3.98
CA THR A 64 0.84 34.01 -3.66
C THR A 64 -0.39 34.77 -3.17
N PRO A 65 -0.41 35.27 -1.93
CA PRO A 65 -1.43 36.21 -1.46
C PRO A 65 -1.43 37.47 -2.33
N ASP A 66 -2.61 38.05 -2.58
CA ASP A 66 -2.79 39.28 -3.38
C ASP A 66 -2.13 39.22 -4.78
N CYS A 67 -2.15 38.04 -5.41
CA CYS A 67 -1.58 37.85 -6.74
C CYS A 67 -2.30 38.73 -7.79
N ALA A 68 -1.52 39.57 -8.48
CA ALA A 68 -2.04 40.52 -9.48
C ALA A 68 -2.30 39.91 -10.88
N GLY A 69 -2.01 38.62 -11.08
CA GLY A 69 -2.26 37.93 -12.34
C GLY A 69 -1.49 36.62 -12.50
N CYS A 70 -2.16 35.49 -12.24
CA CYS A 70 -1.68 34.17 -12.62
C CYS A 70 -2.74 33.41 -13.44
N TYR A 71 -2.57 32.10 -13.66
CA TYR A 71 -3.55 31.23 -14.30
C TYR A 71 -4.03 30.11 -13.34
N SER A 72 -3.89 30.33 -12.04
CA SER A 72 -4.21 29.38 -10.97
C SER A 72 -5.35 29.92 -10.12
N LEU A 73 -6.13 29.05 -9.49
CA LEU A 73 -7.23 29.46 -8.60
C LEU A 73 -6.70 30.20 -7.38
N HIS A 74 -7.29 31.36 -7.10
CA HIS A 74 -7.06 32.10 -5.86
C HIS A 74 -8.04 31.54 -4.82
N MET A 75 -7.73 30.37 -4.27
CA MET A 75 -8.55 29.70 -3.25
C MET A 75 -7.66 29.21 -2.10
N CYS A 76 -8.15 29.34 -0.87
CA CYS A 76 -7.50 28.79 0.31
C CYS A 76 -7.65 27.26 0.35
N GLU A 77 -6.52 26.52 0.30
CA GLU A 77 -6.51 25.05 0.40
C GLU A 77 -7.17 24.56 1.69
N ASP A 78 -6.84 25.18 2.83
CA ASP A 78 -7.40 24.79 4.13
C ASP A 78 -8.90 25.09 4.24
N TYR A 79 -9.41 26.11 3.54
CA TYR A 79 -10.85 26.38 3.45
C TYR A 79 -11.55 25.28 2.64
N MET A 80 -11.01 24.90 1.48
CA MET A 80 -11.55 23.81 0.67
C MET A 80 -11.60 22.49 1.45
N LEU A 81 -10.60 22.25 2.32
CA LEU A 81 -10.52 21.10 3.22
C LEU A 81 -11.33 21.22 4.52
N GLY A 82 -11.96 22.37 4.79
CA GLY A 82 -12.80 22.62 5.96
C GLY A 82 -12.07 22.96 7.26
N ASN A 83 -10.79 23.34 7.18
CA ASN A 83 -9.92 23.66 8.32
C ASN A 83 -9.68 25.17 8.51
N CYS A 84 -10.12 26.02 7.58
CA CYS A 84 -9.98 27.47 7.68
C CYS A 84 -11.34 28.14 7.87
N GLU A 85 -11.54 28.76 9.04
CA GLU A 85 -12.69 29.63 9.34
C GLU A 85 -12.25 31.08 9.63
N ASP A 86 -10.96 31.41 9.45
CA ASP A 86 -10.43 32.75 9.73
C ASP A 86 -10.97 33.76 8.70
N PRO A 87 -11.76 34.77 9.13
CA PRO A 87 -12.26 35.82 8.25
C PRO A 87 -11.15 36.71 7.68
N ARG A 88 -9.94 36.66 8.25
CA ARG A 88 -8.76 37.40 7.82
C ARG A 88 -7.76 36.54 7.05
N CYS A 89 -8.20 35.39 6.52
CA CYS A 89 -7.34 34.53 5.72
C CYS A 89 -6.75 35.33 4.54
N PRO A 90 -5.42 35.25 4.30
CA PRO A 90 -4.77 35.96 3.18
C PRO A 90 -5.11 35.36 1.81
N TYR A 91 -5.81 34.23 1.77
CA TYR A 91 -6.29 33.56 0.56
C TYR A 91 -7.82 33.67 0.47
N SER A 92 -8.36 33.78 -0.75
CA SER A 92 -9.81 33.89 -0.95
C SER A 92 -10.53 32.58 -0.58
N HIS A 93 -11.72 32.73 0.01
CA HIS A 93 -12.67 31.65 0.32
C HIS A 93 -13.87 31.66 -0.67
N ASP A 94 -13.79 32.44 -1.75
CA ASP A 94 -14.85 32.60 -2.74
C ASP A 94 -14.46 32.03 -4.10
N LEU A 95 -14.96 30.82 -4.40
CA LEU A 95 -14.78 30.17 -5.69
C LEU A 95 -15.50 30.90 -6.82
N TYR A 96 -16.54 31.66 -6.50
CA TYR A 96 -17.40 32.34 -7.47
C TYR A 96 -16.92 33.78 -7.75
N SER A 97 -15.75 34.16 -7.24
CA SER A 97 -15.14 35.45 -7.58
C SER A 97 -14.94 35.56 -9.11
N PRO A 98 -15.04 36.77 -9.70
CA PRO A 98 -14.93 36.95 -11.15
C PRO A 98 -13.65 36.34 -11.76
N TYR A 99 -12.52 36.43 -11.03
CA TYR A 99 -11.26 35.84 -11.45
C TYR A 99 -11.29 34.31 -11.39
N ASN A 100 -11.77 33.72 -10.29
CA ASN A 100 -11.84 32.26 -10.17
C ASN A 100 -12.80 31.65 -11.21
N LEU A 101 -13.93 32.29 -11.49
CA LEU A 101 -14.83 31.89 -12.58
C LEU A 101 -14.15 31.97 -13.96
N TRP A 102 -13.34 33.02 -14.19
CA TRP A 102 -12.56 33.13 -15.42
C TRP A 102 -11.53 31.99 -15.55
N VAL A 103 -10.81 31.65 -14.48
CA VAL A 103 -9.88 30.50 -14.47
C VAL A 103 -10.64 29.20 -14.75
N LEU A 104 -11.76 28.95 -14.06
CA LEU A 104 -12.57 27.74 -14.30
C LEU A 104 -13.07 27.66 -15.75
N ASN A 105 -13.39 28.78 -16.39
CA ASN A 105 -13.76 28.82 -17.80
C ASN A 105 -12.64 28.35 -18.72
N GLN A 106 -11.39 28.76 -18.44
CA GLN A 106 -10.23 28.36 -19.27
C GLN A 106 -9.97 26.85 -19.22
N HIS A 107 -10.47 26.16 -18.19
CA HIS A 107 -10.30 24.71 -18.01
C HIS A 107 -11.57 23.91 -18.32
N ASP A 108 -12.64 24.53 -18.85
CA ASP A 108 -13.97 23.93 -19.06
C ASP A 108 -14.60 23.34 -17.78
N LEU A 109 -14.35 23.97 -16.62
CA LEU A 109 -14.82 23.50 -15.31
C LEU A 109 -15.94 24.38 -14.72
N ILE A 110 -16.48 25.32 -15.50
CA ILE A 110 -17.64 26.13 -15.06
C ILE A 110 -18.82 25.21 -14.75
N GLY A 111 -19.49 25.52 -13.63
CA GLY A 111 -20.69 24.80 -13.18
C GLY A 111 -20.41 23.58 -12.31
N LEU A 112 -19.15 23.23 -12.08
CA LEU A 112 -18.77 22.33 -11.00
C LEU A 112 -18.85 23.05 -9.65
N LYS A 113 -19.24 22.30 -8.62
CA LYS A 113 -19.29 22.76 -7.23
C LYS A 113 -17.89 22.78 -6.62
N GLU A 114 -17.73 23.52 -5.53
CA GLU A 114 -16.44 23.67 -4.84
C GLU A 114 -15.79 22.34 -4.47
N HIS A 115 -16.56 21.38 -3.97
CA HIS A 115 -16.03 20.04 -3.63
C HIS A 115 -15.61 19.24 -4.88
N GLU A 116 -16.28 19.40 -6.02
CA GLU A 116 -15.92 18.73 -7.26
C GLU A 116 -14.60 19.30 -7.80
N ILE A 117 -14.44 20.63 -7.75
CA ILE A 117 -13.16 21.30 -8.07
C ILE A 117 -12.06 20.84 -7.12
N ALA A 118 -12.35 20.70 -5.82
CA ALA A 118 -11.39 20.18 -4.85
C ALA A 118 -10.93 18.77 -5.21
N ILE A 119 -11.85 17.87 -5.56
CA ILE A 119 -11.53 16.51 -5.99
C ILE A 119 -10.57 16.55 -7.19
N LEU A 120 -10.83 17.41 -8.16
CA LEU A 120 -9.97 17.56 -9.34
C LEU A 120 -8.57 18.11 -9.00
N LEU A 121 -8.49 19.07 -8.07
CA LEU A 121 -7.22 19.67 -7.62
C LEU A 121 -6.35 18.70 -6.82
N PHE A 122 -6.97 17.83 -6.01
CA PHE A 122 -6.25 16.99 -5.05
C PHE A 122 -6.11 15.52 -5.48
N GLN A 123 -6.73 15.11 -6.59
CA GLN A 123 -6.57 13.75 -7.15
C GLN A 123 -5.26 13.55 -7.90
N ASP A 124 -4.77 14.61 -8.56
CA ASP A 124 -3.58 14.58 -9.40
C ASP A 124 -2.39 15.12 -8.61
N GLU A 125 -1.28 14.38 -8.61
CA GLU A 125 0.01 14.99 -8.36
C GLU A 125 0.29 15.88 -9.57
N PRO A 126 0.61 17.18 -9.42
CA PRO A 126 0.97 18.00 -10.57
C PRO A 126 2.15 17.34 -11.29
N PRO A 127 2.12 17.22 -12.63
CA PRO A 127 3.30 16.76 -13.36
C PRO A 127 4.47 17.68 -13.00
N PRO A 128 5.71 17.14 -12.88
CA PRO A 128 6.88 17.98 -12.67
C PRO A 128 6.91 19.03 -13.79
N HIS A 129 6.82 20.31 -13.41
CA HIS A 129 6.89 21.40 -14.37
C HIS A 129 8.15 21.22 -15.23
N PRO A 130 8.06 21.25 -16.58
CA PRO A 130 9.26 21.43 -17.37
C PRO A 130 9.83 22.81 -17.01
N PRO A 131 11.17 22.95 -16.88
CA PRO A 131 11.78 24.25 -16.72
C PRO A 131 11.37 25.17 -17.88
N PRO A 132 11.23 26.49 -17.67
CA PRO A 132 10.92 27.40 -18.76
C PRO A 132 11.99 27.29 -19.84
N GLU A 133 11.57 26.99 -21.07
CA GLU A 133 12.44 26.92 -22.24
C GLU A 133 13.05 28.30 -22.52
N GLY A 134 14.28 28.51 -22.04
CA GLY A 134 15.17 29.55 -22.51
C GLY A 134 16.03 29.02 -23.66
N PRO A 135 16.42 29.85 -24.64
CA PRO A 135 17.15 29.39 -25.80
C PRO A 135 18.61 29.13 -25.42
N GLN A 136 19.02 27.87 -25.35
CA GLN A 136 20.43 27.49 -25.25
C GLN A 136 20.79 26.46 -26.31
N THR A 137 21.48 27.00 -27.32
CA THR A 137 22.33 26.29 -28.26
C THR A 137 23.36 25.45 -27.50
N TRP A 138 23.36 24.14 -27.71
CA TRP A 138 24.48 23.27 -27.31
C TRP A 138 25.10 22.68 -28.57
N GLY A 139 26.39 23.01 -28.75
CA GLY A 139 27.20 22.57 -29.87
C GLY A 139 27.37 21.05 -29.91
N GLU A 140 27.33 20.53 -31.12
CA GLU A 140 27.63 19.16 -31.46
C GLU A 140 29.11 18.85 -31.17
N HIS A 141 29.36 17.76 -30.43
CA HIS A 141 30.59 16.97 -30.60
C HIS A 141 30.23 15.48 -30.51
N PRO A 142 30.55 14.67 -31.54
CA PRO A 142 30.19 13.27 -31.61
C PRO A 142 31.21 12.39 -30.86
N GLN A 143 30.76 11.57 -29.92
CA GLN A 143 31.53 10.42 -29.44
C GLN A 143 31.08 9.18 -30.20
N THR A 144 31.82 8.88 -31.26
CA THR A 144 31.78 7.61 -31.99
C THR A 144 32.27 6.49 -31.08
N TRP A 145 31.43 5.48 -30.86
CA TRP A 145 31.86 4.20 -30.30
C TRP A 145 32.69 3.46 -31.35
N VAL A 146 33.89 3.02 -30.95
CA VAL A 146 34.76 2.13 -31.73
C VAL A 146 34.61 0.75 -31.12
N ASP A 147 34.10 -0.20 -31.89
CA ASP A 147 34.05 -1.62 -31.49
C ASP A 147 35.47 -2.16 -31.26
N PRO A 148 35.74 -2.93 -30.20
CA PRO A 148 36.99 -3.66 -30.08
C PRO A 148 36.99 -4.85 -31.06
N PRO A 149 38.14 -5.15 -31.71
CA PRO A 149 38.20 -6.18 -32.73
C PRO A 149 38.07 -7.58 -32.13
N THR A 150 37.27 -8.39 -32.81
CA THR A 150 37.21 -9.85 -32.67
C THR A 150 38.60 -10.44 -32.89
N SER A 151 39.24 -10.93 -31.84
CA SER A 151 40.49 -11.70 -31.95
C SER A 151 40.47 -12.89 -31.00
N SER A 152 40.37 -14.06 -31.61
CA SER A 152 40.57 -15.39 -31.06
C SER A 152 42.03 -15.62 -30.68
N GLN A 153 42.35 -15.72 -29.38
CA GLN A 153 43.58 -16.34 -28.86
C GLN A 153 43.38 -16.94 -27.44
N PRO A 154 44.20 -17.93 -27.02
CA PRO A 154 43.74 -19.07 -26.23
C PRO A 154 43.82 -18.94 -24.71
N LEU A 155 43.08 -19.85 -24.07
CA LEU A 155 42.89 -20.15 -22.65
C LEU A 155 44.11 -19.78 -21.74
N ALA A 156 43.93 -18.74 -20.92
CA ALA A 156 44.83 -18.46 -19.80
C ALA A 156 44.60 -19.49 -18.68
N THR A 157 45.71 -19.95 -18.09
CA THR A 157 45.78 -20.90 -16.97
C THR A 157 45.01 -20.41 -15.74
N PRO A 158 44.44 -21.32 -14.92
CA PRO A 158 43.65 -20.95 -13.75
C PRO A 158 44.53 -20.24 -12.71
N GLN A 159 44.17 -18.98 -12.39
CA GLN A 159 44.75 -18.26 -11.28
C GLN A 159 44.22 -18.81 -9.94
N PRO A 160 45.05 -18.85 -8.88
CA PRO A 160 44.64 -19.34 -7.57
C PRO A 160 43.60 -18.41 -6.92
N ALA A 161 42.71 -19.03 -6.13
CA ALA A 161 41.59 -18.37 -5.46
C ALA A 161 42.01 -17.10 -4.69
N PRO A 162 41.22 -16.01 -4.76
CA PRO A 162 41.48 -14.81 -3.98
C PRO A 162 41.45 -15.11 -2.47
N ARG A 163 42.33 -14.46 -1.71
CA ARG A 163 42.51 -14.66 -0.26
C ARG A 163 41.21 -14.43 0.50
N ARG A 164 40.86 -15.41 1.35
CA ARG A 164 39.76 -15.35 2.32
C ARG A 164 39.86 -14.11 3.21
N VAL A 165 38.83 -13.27 3.20
CA VAL A 165 38.46 -12.43 4.34
C VAL A 165 36.98 -12.69 4.61
N ARG A 166 36.71 -13.31 5.75
CA ARG A 166 35.36 -13.64 6.23
C ARG A 166 34.71 -12.32 6.70
N PRO A 167 33.55 -11.89 6.17
CA PRO A 167 32.82 -10.80 6.80
C PRO A 167 32.27 -11.31 8.15
N PRO A 168 32.34 -10.51 9.23
CA PRO A 168 31.79 -10.88 10.52
C PRO A 168 30.27 -10.96 10.43
N THR A 169 29.73 -12.10 10.83
CA THR A 169 28.31 -12.40 11.05
C THR A 169 27.68 -11.60 12.21
N GLY A 170 28.15 -10.38 12.49
CA GLY A 170 27.76 -9.61 13.68
C GLY A 170 27.49 -8.11 13.47
N ALA A 171 27.45 -7.61 12.24
CA ALA A 171 27.45 -6.16 12.00
C ALA A 171 26.08 -5.44 12.16
N ASP A 172 24.96 -6.15 12.12
CA ASP A 172 23.63 -5.52 12.23
C ASP A 172 22.93 -5.90 13.55
N THR A 173 23.31 -5.25 14.65
CA THR A 173 22.32 -5.06 15.72
C THR A 173 21.27 -4.09 15.19
N ALA A 174 20.17 -4.64 14.68
CA ALA A 174 18.98 -3.91 14.25
C ALA A 174 18.36 -3.13 15.42
N LEU A 175 18.87 -1.93 15.67
CA LEU A 175 18.13 -0.89 16.40
C LEU A 175 17.67 0.15 15.37
N PRO A 176 16.34 0.34 15.19
CA PRO A 176 15.82 1.25 14.19
C PRO A 176 16.21 2.70 14.50
N VAL A 177 16.80 3.40 13.52
CA VAL A 177 17.01 4.85 13.55
C VAL A 177 15.81 5.56 12.93
N HIS A 178 15.33 6.61 13.59
CA HIS A 178 14.40 7.56 12.97
C HIS A 178 15.22 8.61 12.23
N THR A 179 15.02 8.72 10.93
CA THR A 179 15.37 9.94 10.20
C THR A 179 14.31 10.98 10.42
N HIS A 180 14.71 12.16 10.89
CA HIS A 180 13.87 13.33 10.80
C HIS A 180 14.03 13.96 9.43
N VAL A 181 13.04 13.77 8.56
CA VAL A 181 12.78 14.73 7.49
C VAL A 181 11.97 15.86 8.12
N THR A 182 12.61 16.67 8.95
CA THR A 182 12.02 17.96 9.31
C THR A 182 12.42 18.93 8.22
N THR A 183 11.42 19.38 7.47
CA THR A 183 11.36 20.75 6.96
C THR A 183 11.87 21.70 8.05
N ASN A 184 12.50 22.82 7.70
CA ASN A 184 13.15 23.81 8.60
C ASN A 184 12.28 24.35 9.77
N LEU A 185 11.84 23.49 10.67
CA LEU A 185 11.16 23.74 11.92
C LEU A 185 11.91 22.91 12.97
N ASP A 186 12.73 23.65 13.69
CA ASP A 186 13.33 23.33 14.97
C ASP A 186 14.42 22.25 15.00
N ALA A 187 15.63 22.71 14.65
CA ALA A 187 16.87 22.30 15.29
C ALA A 187 16.91 22.58 16.82
N THR A 188 15.77 22.70 17.50
CA THR A 188 15.62 23.16 18.89
C THR A 188 14.57 22.40 19.69
N LEU A 189 13.98 21.30 19.20
CA LEU A 189 13.20 20.44 20.09
C LEU A 189 14.14 19.69 21.05
N PRO A 190 13.96 19.84 22.38
CA PRO A 190 14.86 19.24 23.36
C PRO A 190 14.81 17.71 23.26
N LEU A 191 16.01 17.15 23.04
CA LEU A 191 16.40 15.76 23.30
C LEU A 191 15.71 15.26 24.58
N GLY A 192 14.72 14.37 24.49
CA GLY A 192 14.15 13.82 25.72
C GLY A 192 12.98 12.83 25.65
N ARG A 193 12.33 12.58 24.51
CA ARG A 193 11.11 11.72 24.48
C ARG A 193 11.09 10.61 23.43
N CYS A 194 12.17 10.38 22.70
CA CYS A 194 12.27 9.27 21.76
C CYS A 194 13.39 8.33 22.20
N GLY A 195 13.07 7.05 22.45
CA GLY A 195 14.05 6.02 22.85
C GLY A 195 14.92 5.51 21.70
N LYS A 196 15.06 6.27 20.60
CA LYS A 196 15.77 5.87 19.38
C LYS A 196 16.77 6.95 18.94
N ALA A 197 17.75 6.57 18.12
CA ALA A 197 18.73 7.50 17.60
C ALA A 197 18.17 8.27 16.40
N HIS A 198 18.54 9.56 16.31
CA HIS A 198 18.04 10.50 15.30
C HIS A 198 19.17 10.95 14.36
N SER A 199 18.90 11.00 13.06
CA SER A 199 19.84 11.46 12.03
C SER A 199 19.14 12.32 10.98
N ARG A 200 19.89 13.24 10.37
CA ARG A 200 19.43 14.07 9.23
C ARG A 200 19.59 13.36 7.88
N VAL A 201 20.19 12.17 7.87
CA VAL A 201 20.43 11.32 6.70
C VAL A 201 20.06 9.88 7.05
N PRO A 202 19.76 9.00 6.07
CA PRO A 202 19.20 7.66 6.33
C PRO A 202 20.16 6.65 6.95
N TYR A 203 21.29 7.13 7.45
CA TYR A 203 22.34 6.37 8.10
C TYR A 203 22.93 7.16 9.28
N LEU A 204 23.39 6.44 10.29
CA LEU A 204 24.20 7.00 11.37
C LEU A 204 25.29 6.02 11.76
N TRP A 205 26.53 6.43 11.54
CA TRP A 205 27.71 5.71 12.00
C TRP A 205 28.03 6.06 13.43
N GLN A 206 28.23 5.04 14.24
CA GLN A 206 28.58 5.18 15.64
C GLN A 206 29.82 4.37 15.99
N ARG A 207 30.63 4.91 16.89
CA ARG A 207 31.76 4.23 17.51
C ARG A 207 31.46 3.95 18.96
N ARG A 208 31.97 2.84 19.47
CA ARG A 208 31.85 2.47 20.86
C ARG A 208 33.04 2.99 21.66
N ASP A 209 32.78 3.93 22.55
CA ASP A 209 33.75 4.46 23.50
C ASP A 209 33.40 3.93 24.90
N GLY A 210 34.08 2.86 25.30
CA GLY A 210 33.77 2.13 26.54
C GLY A 210 32.39 1.45 26.49
N LYS A 211 31.43 1.91 27.30
CA LYS A 211 30.05 1.36 27.32
C LYS A 211 29.05 2.16 26.48
N ALA A 212 29.43 3.32 25.96
CA ALA A 212 28.53 4.21 25.24
C ALA A 212 28.80 4.20 23.72
N TRP A 213 27.75 4.44 22.94
CA TRP A 213 27.83 4.65 21.49
C TRP A 213 27.80 6.15 21.20
N SER A 214 28.77 6.64 20.45
CA SER A 214 28.92 8.05 20.04
C SER A 214 28.87 8.16 18.51
N ALA A 215 28.28 9.23 17.96
CA ALA A 215 28.24 9.44 16.52
C ALA A 215 29.63 9.78 15.95
N LEU A 216 29.98 9.23 14.79
CA LEU A 216 31.23 9.60 14.10
C LEU A 216 31.12 11.00 13.47
N PRO A 217 32.18 11.83 13.56
CA PRO A 217 32.14 13.22 13.07
C PRO A 217 31.97 13.34 11.56
N ASN A 218 32.50 12.40 10.77
CA ASN A 218 32.46 12.43 9.30
C ASN A 218 31.40 11.47 8.71
N ASN A 219 30.19 11.44 9.30
CA ASN A 219 29.13 10.46 9.00
C ASN A 219 28.88 10.20 7.51
N GLU A 220 28.75 11.26 6.70
CA GLU A 220 28.50 11.15 5.25
C GLU A 220 29.72 10.67 4.47
N ALA A 221 30.94 11.05 4.86
CA ALA A 221 32.14 10.58 4.18
C ALA A 221 32.42 9.10 4.45
N VAL A 222 32.16 8.64 5.69
CA VAL A 222 32.22 7.23 6.05
C VAL A 222 31.17 6.44 5.27
N GLU A 223 29.94 6.94 5.18
CA GLU A 223 28.87 6.31 4.40
C GLU A 223 29.24 6.22 2.92
N ARG A 224 29.67 7.32 2.30
CA ARG A 224 30.06 7.35 0.88
C ARG A 224 31.13 6.32 0.56
N ASP A 225 32.11 6.18 1.46
CA ASP A 225 33.15 5.18 1.31
C ASP A 225 32.62 3.76 1.51
N TYR A 226 31.72 3.54 2.47
CA TYR A 226 31.09 2.25 2.70
C TYR A 226 30.22 1.81 1.53
N CYS A 227 29.42 2.70 0.96
CA CYS A 227 28.56 2.44 -0.20
C CYS A 227 29.34 2.00 -1.43
N ASN A 228 30.62 2.38 -1.56
CA ASN A 228 31.46 1.96 -2.68
C ASN A 228 31.91 0.50 -2.47
N PRO A 229 31.50 -0.44 -3.34
CA PRO A 229 31.87 -1.84 -3.20
C PRO A 229 33.37 -2.09 -3.34
N ALA A 230 34.18 -1.22 -3.96
CA ALA A 230 35.63 -1.37 -4.03
C ALA A 230 36.34 -1.03 -2.71
N LYS A 231 35.71 -0.25 -1.82
CA LYS A 231 36.33 0.20 -0.57
C LYS A 231 36.06 -0.77 0.59
N THR A 232 37.12 -1.10 1.31
CA THR A 232 37.09 -1.90 2.54
C THR A 232 37.37 -1.09 3.80
N LYS A 233 37.75 0.19 3.65
CA LYS A 233 38.03 1.10 4.77
C LYS A 233 37.79 2.56 4.41
N HIS A 234 37.53 3.36 5.43
CA HIS A 234 37.57 4.81 5.41
C HIS A 234 38.87 5.31 6.07
N ALA A 235 39.64 6.12 5.35
CA ALA A 235 40.94 6.63 5.80
C ALA A 235 40.87 7.92 6.65
N GLY A 236 39.68 8.36 7.07
CA GLY A 236 39.50 9.57 7.88
C GLY A 236 39.98 9.43 9.32
N THR A 237 39.72 10.46 10.13
CA THR A 237 40.01 10.45 11.57
C THR A 237 38.69 10.50 12.37
N PRO A 238 38.30 9.44 13.08
CA PRO A 238 39.01 8.16 13.20
C PRO A 238 38.80 7.26 11.96
N PRO A 239 39.76 6.37 11.63
CA PRO A 239 39.63 5.47 10.49
C PRO A 239 38.57 4.41 10.78
N VAL A 240 37.94 3.85 9.75
CA VAL A 240 36.95 2.77 9.89
C VAL A 240 37.33 1.63 8.95
N ASP A 241 37.46 0.43 9.48
CA ASP A 241 37.57 -0.81 8.72
C ASP A 241 36.16 -1.39 8.57
N PHE A 242 35.68 -1.49 7.34
CA PHE A 242 34.31 -1.94 7.04
C PHE A 242 34.17 -3.46 7.06
N ASP A 243 35.27 -4.19 6.86
CA ASP A 243 35.26 -5.64 6.90
C ASP A 243 35.31 -6.11 8.35
N LEU A 244 36.04 -5.42 9.23
CA LEU A 244 36.10 -5.74 10.66
C LEU A 244 35.04 -5.02 11.51
N MET A 245 34.40 -3.98 10.97
CA MET A 245 33.51 -3.06 11.70
C MET A 245 34.20 -2.46 12.94
N GLN A 246 35.44 -1.99 12.75
CA GLN A 246 36.29 -1.45 13.82
C GLN A 246 36.94 -0.12 13.43
N SER A 247 37.33 0.65 14.44
CA SER A 247 38.07 1.91 14.32
C SER A 247 39.40 1.86 15.07
N SER A 248 40.09 3.00 15.18
CA SER A 248 41.36 3.11 15.89
C SER A 248 41.26 2.52 17.31
N GLY A 249 42.28 1.76 17.71
CA GLY A 249 42.30 1.04 18.98
C GLY A 249 41.32 -0.12 19.09
N SER A 250 40.89 -0.70 17.95
CA SER A 250 39.92 -1.82 17.89
C SER A 250 38.55 -1.48 18.51
N ALA A 251 38.21 -0.19 18.56
CA ALA A 251 36.89 0.25 18.99
C ALA A 251 35.82 -0.21 18.00
N GLU A 252 34.75 -0.84 18.50
CA GLU A 252 33.64 -1.29 17.66
C GLU A 252 32.96 -0.12 16.96
N VAL A 253 32.57 -0.33 15.70
CA VAL A 253 31.80 0.62 14.91
C VAL A 253 30.52 -0.06 14.45
N ARG A 254 29.42 0.69 14.35
CA ARG A 254 28.17 0.22 13.75
C ARG A 254 27.56 1.26 12.84
N ARG A 255 26.82 0.79 11.83
CA ARG A 255 25.99 1.60 10.96
C ARG A 255 24.53 1.37 11.34
N LEU A 256 23.83 2.43 11.70
CA LEU A 256 22.39 2.38 11.87
C LEU A 256 21.70 2.77 10.56
N SER A 257 20.60 2.11 10.23
CA SER A 257 19.86 2.28 8.97
C SER A 257 18.42 2.70 9.19
N VAL A 258 17.85 3.43 8.23
CA VAL A 258 16.40 3.62 8.12
C VAL A 258 15.82 2.43 7.36
N THR A 259 15.08 1.59 8.07
CA THR A 259 14.39 0.42 7.51
C THR A 259 12.90 0.68 7.48
N SER A 260 12.24 0.44 6.33
CA SER A 260 10.78 0.36 6.33
C SER A 260 10.36 -0.92 7.07
N PRO A 261 9.34 -0.87 7.95
CA PRO A 261 8.77 -2.07 8.55
C PRO A 261 8.07 -2.97 7.52
N THR A 262 7.78 -2.44 6.32
CA THR A 262 7.05 -3.13 5.25
C THR A 262 7.75 -2.90 3.92
N PHE A 263 8.11 -3.97 3.20
CA PHE A 263 8.90 -3.97 1.94
C PHE A 263 8.29 -3.17 0.76
N HIS A 264 7.24 -2.37 0.96
CA HIS A 264 6.40 -1.79 -0.08
C HIS A 264 6.23 -0.26 -0.05
N THR A 265 6.95 0.47 0.80
CA THR A 265 6.85 1.94 0.81
C THR A 265 8.11 2.61 0.28
N ALA A 266 7.97 3.25 -0.89
CA ALA A 266 9.01 3.96 -1.61
C ALA A 266 9.20 5.37 -1.02
N SER A 267 9.54 5.47 0.26
CA SER A 267 10.21 6.68 0.72
C SER A 267 11.59 6.69 0.07
N GLU A 268 11.89 7.75 -0.70
CA GLU A 268 13.19 7.96 -1.39
C GLU A 268 14.38 7.92 -0.40
N LEU A 269 14.11 7.89 0.91
CA LEU A 269 15.08 7.88 2.01
C LEU A 269 15.16 6.55 2.77
N VAL A 270 14.39 5.52 2.40
CA VAL A 270 14.61 4.17 2.95
C VAL A 270 15.95 3.63 2.45
N THR A 271 16.71 2.96 3.33
CA THR A 271 17.99 2.37 2.93
C THR A 271 17.75 1.24 1.93
N ARG A 272 18.06 1.48 0.66
CA ARG A 272 18.09 0.45 -0.39
C ARG A 272 19.44 -0.26 -0.37
N TRP A 273 19.42 -1.58 -0.44
CA TRP A 273 20.63 -2.41 -0.51
C TRP A 273 20.87 -2.90 -1.93
N ALA A 274 22.09 -2.71 -2.41
CA ALA A 274 22.57 -3.18 -3.70
C ALA A 274 23.57 -4.32 -3.50
N TRP A 275 23.51 -5.30 -4.40
CA TRP A 275 24.39 -6.44 -4.43
C TRP A 275 25.30 -6.36 -5.65
N TYR A 276 26.59 -6.62 -5.45
CA TYR A 276 27.63 -6.50 -6.47
C TYR A 276 28.45 -7.77 -6.55
N TRP A 277 28.95 -8.11 -7.73
CA TRP A 277 29.96 -9.14 -7.93
C TRP A 277 31.20 -8.54 -8.58
N GLU A 278 32.36 -9.08 -8.23
CA GLU A 278 33.65 -8.61 -8.72
C GLU A 278 33.92 -9.13 -10.14
N LEU A 279 34.14 -8.22 -11.09
CA LEU A 279 34.57 -8.56 -12.44
C LEU A 279 36.09 -8.67 -12.52
N THR A 280 36.78 -7.65 -12.03
CA THR A 280 38.25 -7.58 -11.87
C THR A 280 38.56 -6.84 -10.57
N GLU A 281 39.83 -6.81 -10.16
CA GLU A 281 40.27 -6.07 -8.97
C GLU A 281 39.78 -4.62 -9.03
N ASP A 282 39.03 -4.19 -8.01
CA ASP A 282 38.33 -2.90 -7.90
C ASP A 282 37.17 -2.62 -8.88
N GLN A 283 36.85 -3.53 -9.81
CA GLN A 283 35.67 -3.42 -10.69
C GLN A 283 34.52 -4.31 -10.22
N TRP A 284 33.45 -3.66 -9.79
CA TRP A 284 32.25 -4.31 -9.24
C TRP A 284 31.04 -4.02 -10.10
N ILE A 285 30.26 -5.05 -10.40
CA ILE A 285 29.04 -4.95 -11.21
C ILE A 285 27.83 -5.28 -10.35
N GLU A 286 26.84 -4.39 -10.34
CA GLU A 286 25.57 -4.61 -9.64
C GLU A 286 24.77 -5.75 -10.30
N TYR A 287 24.02 -6.51 -9.50
CA TYR A 287 23.01 -7.43 -10.02
C TYR A 287 21.80 -6.64 -10.54
N GLN A 288 21.83 -6.28 -11.81
CA GLN A 288 20.75 -5.60 -12.53
C GLN A 288 20.08 -6.51 -13.57
N PRO A 289 18.82 -6.25 -13.96
CA PRO A 289 18.16 -6.97 -15.04
C PRO A 289 18.87 -6.73 -16.40
N PRO A 290 18.82 -7.68 -17.35
CA PRO A 290 19.33 -7.47 -18.71
C PRO A 290 18.56 -6.37 -19.45
N GLU A 291 19.25 -5.53 -20.23
CA GLU A 291 18.66 -4.37 -20.93
C GLU A 291 17.55 -4.77 -21.94
N ASP A 292 17.61 -5.98 -22.51
CA ASP A 292 16.72 -6.39 -23.61
C ASP A 292 15.40 -7.07 -23.20
N LYS A 293 15.18 -7.45 -21.93
CA LYS A 293 13.90 -8.04 -21.48
C LYS A 293 13.64 -7.84 -19.97
N PRO A 294 12.51 -7.23 -19.56
CA PRO A 294 12.06 -7.27 -18.17
C PRO A 294 11.46 -8.65 -17.86
N SER A 295 12.30 -9.63 -17.52
CA SER A 295 11.84 -10.93 -17.05
C SER A 295 11.65 -10.93 -15.54
N LYS A 296 10.45 -11.30 -15.04
CA LYS A 296 10.20 -11.62 -13.61
C LYS A 296 11.16 -12.70 -13.04
N LEU A 297 11.86 -13.42 -13.93
CA LEU A 297 12.81 -14.47 -13.57
C LEU A 297 14.25 -13.97 -13.40
N ALA A 298 14.58 -12.76 -13.86
CA ALA A 298 15.92 -12.19 -13.72
C ALA A 298 16.33 -12.05 -12.24
N ILE A 299 17.61 -12.24 -11.97
CA ILE A 299 18.17 -12.02 -10.63
C ILE A 299 18.57 -10.54 -10.50
N THR A 300 18.08 -9.88 -9.46
CA THR A 300 18.37 -8.45 -9.18
C THR A 300 18.79 -8.25 -7.74
N SER A 301 19.41 -7.11 -7.43
CA SER A 301 19.71 -6.65 -6.06
C SER A 301 18.51 -6.79 -5.12
N GLU A 302 17.30 -6.41 -5.56
CA GLU A 302 16.08 -6.49 -4.75
C GLU A 302 15.70 -7.93 -4.41
N LYS A 303 15.81 -8.84 -5.39
CA LYS A 303 15.48 -10.26 -5.21
C LYS A 303 16.50 -10.97 -4.32
N LEU A 304 17.78 -10.60 -4.46
CA LEU A 304 18.86 -11.08 -3.60
C LEU A 304 18.67 -10.60 -2.15
N GLU A 305 18.39 -9.32 -1.97
CA GLU A 305 18.12 -8.74 -0.66
C GLU A 305 16.91 -9.41 0.01
N GLN A 306 15.82 -9.64 -0.73
CA GLN A 306 14.64 -10.32 -0.20
C GLN A 306 14.98 -11.75 0.29
N LYS A 307 15.83 -12.49 -0.44
CA LYS A 307 16.25 -13.84 -0.05
C LYS A 307 17.18 -13.83 1.15
N TYR A 308 18.14 -12.89 1.18
CA TYR A 308 19.05 -12.70 2.30
C TYR A 308 18.32 -12.38 3.60
N GLN A 309 17.38 -11.43 3.57
CA GLN A 309 16.56 -11.06 4.73
C GLN A 309 15.66 -12.20 5.24
N LYS A 310 15.31 -13.16 4.37
CA LYS A 310 14.58 -14.39 4.74
C LYS A 310 15.48 -15.49 5.33
N GLY A 311 16.77 -15.22 5.53
CA GLY A 311 17.74 -16.17 6.09
C GLY A 311 18.12 -17.31 5.12
N VAL A 312 17.93 -17.12 3.81
CA VAL A 312 18.39 -18.08 2.80
C VAL A 312 19.91 -18.11 2.78
N GLN A 313 20.52 -19.29 2.86
CA GLN A 313 21.97 -19.44 2.92
C GLN A 313 22.65 -19.40 1.55
N SER A 314 21.99 -19.93 0.51
CA SER A 314 22.50 -19.90 -0.86
C SER A 314 21.39 -19.85 -1.90
N LEU A 315 21.70 -19.34 -3.10
CA LEU A 315 20.75 -19.20 -4.19
C LEU A 315 21.38 -19.62 -5.52
N LYS A 316 20.71 -20.54 -6.22
CA LYS A 316 21.06 -20.93 -7.60
C LYS A 316 20.27 -20.09 -8.60
N PHE A 317 20.94 -19.56 -9.61
CA PHE A 317 20.31 -18.78 -10.68
C PHE A 317 21.09 -18.90 -12.00
N ALA A 318 20.43 -18.59 -13.12
CA ALA A 318 21.04 -18.56 -14.44
C ALA A 318 21.24 -17.11 -14.90
N ARG A 319 22.33 -16.86 -15.63
CA ARG A 319 22.60 -15.59 -16.32
C ARG A 319 23.22 -15.90 -17.68
N GLY A 320 22.45 -15.66 -18.74
CA GLY A 320 22.77 -16.21 -20.08
C GLY A 320 22.75 -17.73 -20.04
N GLU A 321 23.74 -18.36 -20.67
CA GLU A 321 23.90 -19.82 -20.69
C GLU A 321 24.59 -20.38 -19.42
N SER A 322 25.12 -19.50 -18.57
CA SER A 322 25.85 -19.89 -17.36
C SER A 322 24.93 -19.98 -16.15
N VAL A 323 25.17 -21.00 -15.31
CA VAL A 323 24.46 -21.21 -14.05
C VAL A 323 25.41 -20.95 -12.88
N TYR A 324 24.92 -20.19 -11.90
CA TYR A 324 25.69 -19.75 -10.75
C TYR A 324 25.01 -20.16 -9.45
N ILE A 325 25.84 -20.36 -8.41
CA ILE A 325 25.40 -20.41 -7.02
C ILE A 325 25.99 -19.19 -6.31
N LEU A 326 25.13 -18.40 -5.69
CA LEU A 326 25.53 -17.38 -4.72
C LEU A 326 25.43 -17.94 -3.32
N ASP A 327 26.53 -17.89 -2.58
CA ASP A 327 26.58 -18.17 -1.16
C ASP A 327 26.47 -16.86 -0.36
N PHE A 328 25.42 -16.74 0.45
CA PHE A 328 25.15 -15.56 1.27
C PHE A 328 25.95 -15.53 2.57
N VAL A 329 26.54 -16.66 2.98
CA VAL A 329 27.37 -16.78 4.17
C VAL A 329 28.80 -16.37 3.85
N ASP A 330 29.34 -16.93 2.77
CA ASP A 330 30.72 -16.68 2.34
C ASP A 330 30.84 -15.49 1.37
N PHE A 331 29.71 -14.93 0.90
CA PHE A 331 29.67 -13.84 -0.07
C PHE A 331 30.47 -14.17 -1.34
N LEU A 332 30.21 -15.36 -1.90
CA LEU A 332 30.87 -15.89 -3.08
C LEU A 332 29.87 -16.32 -4.15
N GLN A 333 30.10 -15.90 -5.38
CA GLN A 333 29.43 -16.44 -6.55
C GLN A 333 30.31 -17.51 -7.19
N THR A 334 29.78 -18.71 -7.40
CA THR A 334 30.48 -19.82 -8.08
C THR A 334 29.80 -20.13 -9.40
N ASN A 335 30.56 -20.13 -10.50
CA ASN A 335 30.08 -20.64 -11.79
C ASN A 335 30.08 -22.17 -11.75
N MET A 336 28.92 -22.80 -11.98
CA MET A 336 28.78 -24.25 -11.87
C MET A 336 29.47 -25.04 -12.99
N ALA A 337 29.75 -24.42 -14.14
CA ALA A 337 30.41 -25.07 -15.26
C ALA A 337 31.94 -25.03 -15.15
N THR A 338 32.49 -23.93 -14.61
CA THR A 338 33.95 -23.70 -14.56
C THR A 338 34.55 -23.76 -13.15
N ASP A 339 33.71 -23.86 -12.12
CA ASP A 339 34.06 -23.71 -10.69
C ASP A 339 34.78 -22.39 -10.35
N MET A 340 34.74 -21.41 -11.26
CA MET A 340 35.30 -20.09 -11.01
C MET A 340 34.49 -19.36 -9.94
N LYS A 341 35.19 -18.81 -8.94
CA LYS A 341 34.61 -18.09 -7.82
C LYS A 341 34.90 -16.60 -7.93
N ARG A 342 33.90 -15.78 -7.61
CA ARG A 342 33.99 -14.32 -7.57
C ARG A 342 33.48 -13.81 -6.24
N LEU A 343 34.12 -12.77 -5.73
CA LEU A 343 33.64 -12.09 -4.53
C LEU A 343 32.32 -11.39 -4.82
N VAL A 344 31.47 -11.35 -3.79
CA VAL A 344 30.19 -10.64 -3.80
C VAL A 344 30.20 -9.66 -2.63
N ARG A 345 29.65 -8.47 -2.84
CA ARG A 345 29.53 -7.45 -1.80
C ARG A 345 28.11 -6.90 -1.77
N ARG A 346 27.58 -6.78 -0.56
CA ARG A 346 26.32 -6.09 -0.28
C ARG A 346 26.64 -4.72 0.30
N ARG A 347 26.20 -3.65 -0.36
CA ARG A 347 26.39 -2.26 0.08
C ARG A 347 25.09 -1.46 0.00
N PRO A 348 24.86 -0.50 0.91
CA PRO A 348 23.72 0.41 0.79
C PRO A 348 23.95 1.37 -0.38
N VAL A 349 22.87 1.82 -0.99
CA VAL A 349 22.92 2.85 -2.02
C VAL A 349 23.15 4.19 -1.33
N PHE A 350 24.15 4.94 -1.81
CA PHE A 350 24.52 6.20 -1.18
C PHE A 350 23.44 7.26 -1.37
N VAL A 351 23.12 7.97 -0.28
CA VAL A 351 22.23 9.14 -0.26
C VAL A 351 22.98 10.27 0.41
N SER A 352 23.27 11.35 -0.31
CA SER A 352 23.97 12.50 0.25
C SER A 352 23.06 13.38 1.11
N GLN A 353 23.63 14.25 1.94
CA GLN A 353 22.86 15.30 2.63
C GLN A 353 22.09 16.19 1.65
N ALA A 354 22.69 16.49 0.50
CA ALA A 354 22.05 17.27 -0.55
C ALA A 354 20.84 16.52 -1.16
N ASP A 355 20.93 15.20 -1.35
CA ASP A 355 19.81 14.40 -1.81
C ASP A 355 18.65 14.45 -0.81
N VAL A 356 18.94 14.32 0.49
CA VAL A 356 17.91 14.45 1.53
C VAL A 356 17.28 15.85 1.55
N GLN A 357 18.09 16.89 1.37
CA GLN A 357 17.57 18.26 1.25
C GLN A 357 16.69 18.42 0.01
N ASN A 358 17.09 17.90 -1.14
CA ASN A 358 16.30 17.91 -2.37
C ASN A 358 14.97 17.16 -2.20
N VAL A 359 14.97 15.99 -1.55
CA VAL A 359 13.75 15.24 -1.22
C VAL A 359 12.88 16.06 -0.26
N SER A 360 13.46 16.63 0.78
CA SER A 360 12.78 17.49 1.77
C SER A 360 12.18 18.75 1.13
N GLU A 361 12.89 19.39 0.19
CA GLU A 361 12.42 20.56 -0.55
C GLU A 361 11.35 20.20 -1.58
N LYS A 362 11.50 19.06 -2.28
CA LYS A 362 10.46 18.47 -3.14
C LYS A 362 9.20 18.21 -2.32
N TYR A 363 9.34 17.74 -1.08
CA TYR A 363 8.24 17.59 -0.12
C TYR A 363 7.65 18.91 0.36
N SER A 364 8.50 19.86 0.76
CA SER A 364 8.07 21.18 1.24
C SER A 364 7.37 21.99 0.16
N ARG A 365 7.71 21.76 -1.12
CA ARG A 365 6.99 22.33 -2.27
C ARG A 365 5.65 21.65 -2.55
N ARG A 366 5.48 20.38 -2.15
CA ARG A 366 4.27 19.55 -2.33
C ARG A 366 3.27 19.67 -1.17
N ILE A 367 3.74 19.93 0.04
CA ILE A 367 2.93 20.14 1.23
C ILE A 367 2.97 21.63 1.56
N GLN A 368 1.84 22.34 1.44
CA GLN A 368 1.80 23.75 1.76
C GLN A 368 2.15 23.99 3.25
N PRO A 369 2.87 25.08 3.60
CA PRO A 369 3.19 25.41 4.99
C PRO A 369 1.95 25.46 5.89
N ASN A 370 0.82 25.91 5.35
CA ASN A 370 -0.45 25.98 6.07
C ASN A 370 -1.11 24.60 6.25
N PHE A 371 -0.83 23.63 5.38
CA PHE A 371 -1.39 22.27 5.46
C PHE A 371 -0.75 21.40 6.56
N LEU A 372 0.44 21.75 7.08
CA LEU A 372 0.96 21.11 8.29
C LEU A 372 0.02 21.31 9.50
N SER A 373 -0.88 22.30 9.45
CA SER A 373 -1.90 22.53 10.48
C SER A 373 -3.13 21.63 10.36
N SER A 374 -3.42 21.10 9.15
CA SER A 374 -4.57 20.22 8.87
C SER A 374 -4.22 18.72 8.90
N ILE A 375 -2.94 18.38 9.02
CA ILE A 375 -2.49 17.04 9.37
C ILE A 375 -2.75 16.82 10.86
N PRO A 376 -3.35 15.68 11.26
CA PRO A 376 -3.62 15.43 12.66
C PRO A 376 -2.35 15.50 13.51
N GLU A 377 -2.43 16.16 14.67
CA GLU A 377 -1.27 16.42 15.53
C GLU A 377 -0.55 15.14 15.96
N HIS A 378 -1.29 14.03 16.07
CA HIS A 378 -0.75 12.72 16.44
C HIS A 378 -0.01 11.99 15.31
N TRP A 379 0.05 12.55 14.09
CA TRP A 379 0.81 11.96 12.99
C TRP A 379 2.31 12.28 13.10
N ASP A 380 3.14 11.31 12.76
CA ASP A 380 4.57 11.52 12.60
C ASP A 380 4.82 12.24 11.27
N ARG A 381 5.00 13.57 11.36
CA ARG A 381 5.27 14.44 10.21
C ARG A 381 6.56 14.09 9.48
N SER A 382 7.51 13.44 10.15
CA SER A 382 8.79 13.02 9.53
C SER A 382 8.68 11.74 8.69
N LEU A 383 7.55 11.03 8.81
CA LEU A 383 7.23 9.79 8.10
C LEU A 383 6.01 9.96 7.18
N LEU A 384 5.75 11.17 6.71
CA LEU A 384 4.78 11.39 5.65
C LEU A 384 5.39 10.92 4.33
N PRO A 385 4.77 10.03 3.55
CA PRO A 385 5.01 9.93 2.11
C PRO A 385 4.41 11.19 1.45
N GLY A 386 4.94 11.93 0.49
CA GLY A 386 5.79 11.61 -0.64
C GLY A 386 4.85 11.32 -1.79
N THR A 387 4.63 10.02 -1.96
CA THR A 387 3.54 9.42 -2.72
C THR A 387 3.13 8.13 -2.00
N GLY A 388 1.83 7.80 -1.97
CA GLY A 388 1.34 6.56 -1.33
C GLY A 388 1.04 6.70 0.17
N TYR A 389 1.46 5.72 0.96
CA TYR A 389 1.15 5.61 2.39
C TYR A 389 2.34 5.03 3.17
N GLU A 390 2.37 5.28 4.47
CA GLU A 390 3.30 4.63 5.41
C GLU A 390 2.54 3.91 6.52
N ARG A 391 3.07 2.78 6.99
CA ARG A 391 2.53 2.03 8.14
C ARG A 391 3.50 2.11 9.31
N ILE A 392 3.08 2.78 10.38
CA ILE A 392 3.90 3.03 11.57
C ILE A 392 3.44 2.10 12.68
N LYS A 393 4.27 1.11 13.01
CA LYS A 393 4.01 0.23 14.14
C LYS A 393 3.99 1.03 15.45
N LEU A 394 2.85 0.99 16.13
CA LEU A 394 2.65 1.68 17.40
C LEU A 394 3.42 0.99 18.53
N VAL A 395 3.98 1.80 19.44
CA VAL A 395 4.63 1.28 20.64
C VAL A 395 3.55 0.73 21.59
N PRO A 396 3.65 -0.52 22.08
CA PRO A 396 2.61 -1.13 22.91
C PRO A 396 2.24 -0.36 24.19
N SER A 397 3.18 0.43 24.73
CA SER A 397 2.98 1.27 25.90
C SER A 397 2.34 2.64 25.62
N SER A 398 2.14 3.02 24.35
CA SER A 398 1.58 4.32 23.99
C SER A 398 0.08 4.40 24.31
N GLN A 399 -0.42 5.61 24.58
CA GLN A 399 -1.85 5.82 24.82
C GLN A 399 -2.69 5.44 23.59
N GLU A 400 -2.19 5.77 22.40
CA GLU A 400 -2.82 5.44 21.12
C GLU A 400 -3.00 3.92 20.95
N HIS A 401 -1.93 3.13 21.18
CA HIS A 401 -2.01 1.67 21.12
C HIS A 401 -3.00 1.10 22.14
N ARG A 402 -2.95 1.59 23.39
CA ARG A 402 -3.88 1.15 24.45
C ARG A 402 -5.34 1.43 24.11
N ASN A 403 -5.64 2.57 23.47
CA ASN A 403 -6.99 2.92 23.05
C ASN A 403 -7.51 1.97 21.97
N VAL A 404 -6.70 1.66 20.95
CA VAL A 404 -7.06 0.70 19.88
C VAL A 404 -7.29 -0.69 20.46
N LEU A 405 -6.34 -1.16 21.30
CA LEU A 405 -6.42 -2.46 21.94
C LEU A 405 -7.65 -2.59 22.84
N HIS A 406 -7.97 -1.54 23.61
CA HIS A 406 -9.17 -1.52 24.45
C HIS A 406 -10.43 -1.75 23.61
N LYS A 407 -10.61 -1.00 22.50
CA LYS A 407 -11.77 -1.15 21.60
C LYS A 407 -11.88 -2.54 20.99
N PHE A 408 -10.75 -3.12 20.58
CA PHE A 408 -10.70 -4.47 20.04
C PHE A 408 -11.14 -5.50 21.10
N ASN A 409 -10.59 -5.40 22.31
CA ASN A 409 -10.82 -6.35 23.40
C ASN A 409 -12.24 -6.30 23.98
N LEU A 410 -13.02 -5.23 23.73
CA LEU A 410 -14.43 -5.17 24.14
C LEU A 410 -15.24 -6.36 23.62
N THR A 411 -14.90 -6.88 22.44
CA THR A 411 -15.64 -8.00 21.82
C THR A 411 -14.77 -9.15 21.31
N LEU A 412 -13.45 -8.97 21.21
CA LEU A 412 -12.49 -10.01 20.80
C LEU A 412 -11.38 -10.25 21.83
N GLY A 413 -11.66 -10.14 23.12
CA GLY A 413 -10.67 -10.37 24.19
C GLY A 413 -10.05 -11.78 24.25
N ARG A 414 -10.57 -12.75 23.48
CA ARG A 414 -9.99 -14.10 23.33
C ARG A 414 -8.91 -14.20 22.25
N CYS A 415 -8.77 -13.17 21.41
CA CYS A 415 -7.76 -13.12 20.37
C CYS A 415 -6.57 -12.28 20.83
N ALA A 416 -5.37 -12.66 20.43
CA ALA A 416 -4.14 -11.96 20.78
C ALA A 416 -3.74 -10.99 19.68
N VAL A 417 -3.68 -9.69 19.99
CA VAL A 417 -3.15 -8.67 19.08
C VAL A 417 -1.62 -8.76 19.06
N THR A 418 -1.05 -8.93 17.87
CA THR A 418 0.40 -9.06 17.65
C THR A 418 1.04 -7.75 17.19
N SER A 419 0.28 -6.90 16.48
CA SER A 419 0.74 -5.59 16.02
C SER A 419 -0.43 -4.66 15.80
N VAL A 420 -0.22 -3.37 16.09
CA VAL A 420 -1.09 -2.28 15.65
C VAL A 420 -0.23 -1.30 14.88
N GLU A 421 -0.61 -1.02 13.65
CA GLU A 421 0.10 -0.10 12.75
C GLU A 421 -0.81 1.06 12.39
N LYS A 422 -0.32 2.29 12.54
CA LYS A 422 -1.01 3.49 12.07
C LYS A 422 -0.72 3.71 10.60
N VAL A 423 -1.76 3.89 9.81
CA VAL A 423 -1.65 4.22 8.39
C VAL A 423 -1.58 5.74 8.26
N GLN A 424 -0.54 6.24 7.60
CA GLN A 424 -0.41 7.64 7.22
C GLN A 424 -0.46 7.74 5.69
N ASN A 425 -1.65 7.97 5.17
CA ASN A 425 -1.86 8.28 3.75
C ASN A 425 -2.44 9.70 3.61
N LEU A 426 -1.63 10.62 3.11
CA LEU A 426 -2.01 12.03 2.99
C LEU A 426 -3.10 12.27 1.95
N LYS A 427 -3.03 11.54 0.83
CA LYS A 427 -4.01 11.64 -0.24
C LYS A 427 -5.39 11.19 0.25
N LEU A 428 -5.47 10.04 0.92
CA LEU A 428 -6.73 9.55 1.46
C LEU A 428 -7.27 10.47 2.57
N TRP A 429 -6.39 11.03 3.40
CA TRP A 429 -6.79 11.99 4.42
C TRP A 429 -7.38 13.27 3.82
N ARG A 430 -6.79 13.80 2.73
CA ARG A 430 -7.35 14.95 1.99
C ARG A 430 -8.76 14.65 1.50
N PHE A 431 -8.96 13.53 0.82
CA PHE A 431 -10.30 13.15 0.34
C PHE A 431 -11.31 12.95 1.47
N PHE A 432 -10.87 12.36 2.58
CA PHE A 432 -11.70 12.21 3.76
C PHE A 432 -12.15 13.55 4.34
N MET A 433 -11.24 14.52 4.45
CA MET A 433 -11.57 15.86 4.95
C MET A 433 -12.44 16.66 3.96
N LEU A 434 -12.20 16.55 2.65
CA LEU A 434 -13.08 17.13 1.62
C LEU A 434 -14.51 16.59 1.75
N GLN A 435 -14.66 15.27 1.90
CA GLN A 435 -15.96 14.64 2.08
C GLN A 435 -16.63 15.12 3.37
N LYS A 436 -15.88 15.25 4.48
CA LYS A 436 -16.40 15.80 5.74
C LYS A 436 -16.91 17.22 5.54
N ASN A 437 -16.14 18.08 4.88
CA ASN A 437 -16.51 19.48 4.65
C ASN A 437 -17.74 19.60 3.76
N GLN A 438 -17.83 18.79 2.69
CA GLN A 438 -19.02 18.72 1.85
C GLN A 438 -20.27 18.35 2.67
N MET A 439 -20.20 17.27 3.44
CA MET A 439 -21.32 16.82 4.27
C MET A 439 -21.69 17.86 5.34
N LYS A 440 -20.72 18.59 5.91
CA LYS A 440 -20.94 19.68 6.86
C LYS A 440 -21.72 20.82 6.21
N ASN A 441 -21.32 21.23 5.00
CA ASN A 441 -21.95 22.32 4.26
C ASN A 441 -23.37 21.97 3.82
N GLU A 442 -23.61 20.73 3.39
CA GLU A 442 -24.94 20.25 2.99
C GLU A 442 -25.89 20.08 4.20
N ALA A 443 -25.37 19.64 5.35
CA ALA A 443 -26.17 19.44 6.56
C ALA A 443 -26.32 20.71 7.43
N GLY A 444 -25.50 21.74 7.21
CA GLY A 444 -25.43 22.95 8.03
C GLY A 444 -24.92 22.71 9.46
N ARG A 445 -24.25 21.58 9.72
CA ARG A 445 -23.74 21.18 11.05
C ARG A 445 -22.53 20.25 10.91
N ASP A 446 -21.70 20.17 11.95
CA ASP A 446 -20.53 19.28 11.92
C ASP A 446 -20.95 17.80 11.82
N VAL A 447 -20.11 17.03 11.11
CA VAL A 447 -20.36 15.62 10.80
C VAL A 447 -19.59 14.76 11.79
N SER A 448 -20.30 13.93 12.54
CA SER A 448 -19.68 13.05 13.52
C SER A 448 -18.83 11.97 12.85
N ILE A 449 -17.59 11.85 13.28
CA ILE A 449 -16.69 10.78 12.87
C ILE A 449 -16.83 9.61 13.84
N LYS A 450 -17.07 8.39 13.33
CA LYS A 450 -17.08 7.16 14.13
C LYS A 450 -15.84 6.32 13.83
N GLN A 451 -15.31 5.67 14.86
CA GLN A 451 -14.30 4.62 14.69
C GLN A 451 -14.99 3.26 14.61
N LEU A 452 -14.86 2.58 13.47
CA LEU A 452 -15.53 1.31 13.17
C LEU A 452 -14.54 0.29 12.59
N PHE A 453 -14.81 -1.00 12.81
CA PHE A 453 -13.95 -2.10 12.38
C PHE A 453 -14.33 -2.63 10.99
N HIS A 454 -13.32 -3.00 10.20
CA HIS A 454 -13.47 -3.63 8.88
C HIS A 454 -12.53 -4.83 8.77
N GLY A 455 -13.07 -6.04 8.60
CA GLY A 455 -12.28 -7.25 8.39
C GLY A 455 -11.73 -7.30 6.97
N VAL A 456 -10.52 -7.81 6.80
CA VAL A 456 -9.87 -7.86 5.49
C VAL A 456 -9.08 -9.17 5.32
N GLU A 457 -9.05 -9.68 4.09
CA GLU A 457 -8.10 -10.72 3.66
C GLU A 457 -6.69 -10.12 3.49
N SER A 458 -5.64 -10.92 3.74
CA SER A 458 -4.26 -10.42 3.72
C SER A 458 -3.87 -9.72 2.43
N ASP A 459 -4.39 -10.20 1.30
CA ASP A 459 -4.02 -9.76 -0.04
C ASP A 459 -4.48 -8.33 -0.36
N TYR A 460 -5.50 -7.82 0.36
CA TYR A 460 -6.04 -6.49 0.14
C TYR A 460 -5.47 -5.42 1.09
N VAL A 461 -4.65 -5.80 2.08
CA VAL A 461 -4.12 -4.85 3.09
C VAL A 461 -3.38 -3.69 2.45
N ASP A 462 -2.40 -3.97 1.58
CA ASP A 462 -1.59 -2.92 0.95
C ASP A 462 -2.40 -2.13 -0.09
N THR A 463 -3.36 -2.79 -0.76
CA THR A 463 -4.27 -2.12 -1.70
C THR A 463 -5.14 -1.11 -0.95
N ILE A 464 -5.76 -1.49 0.17
CA ILE A 464 -6.59 -0.60 0.97
C ILE A 464 -5.78 0.57 1.51
N CYS A 465 -4.56 0.34 2.01
CA CYS A 465 -3.72 1.43 2.49
C CYS A 465 -3.36 2.43 1.37
N HIS A 466 -3.27 1.96 0.11
CA HIS A 466 -2.94 2.79 -1.05
C HIS A 466 -4.15 3.52 -1.64
N VAL A 467 -5.23 2.80 -1.91
CA VAL A 467 -6.39 3.27 -2.71
C VAL A 467 -7.70 3.41 -1.92
N ASN A 468 -7.68 3.15 -0.61
CA ASN A 468 -8.84 3.11 0.29
C ASN A 468 -9.69 1.83 0.19
N ILE A 469 -10.65 1.70 1.10
CA ILE A 469 -11.66 0.64 1.12
C ILE A 469 -12.73 0.95 0.08
N ASP A 470 -12.87 0.08 -0.92
CA ASP A 470 -13.89 0.19 -1.96
C ASP A 470 -14.43 -1.20 -2.28
N TRP A 471 -15.71 -1.42 -1.98
CA TRP A 471 -16.40 -2.70 -2.24
C TRP A 471 -16.38 -3.10 -3.71
N ARG A 472 -16.19 -2.14 -4.63
CA ARG A 472 -16.07 -2.43 -6.07
C ARG A 472 -14.75 -3.13 -6.40
N VAL A 473 -13.74 -2.99 -5.53
CA VAL A 473 -12.39 -3.57 -5.67
C VAL A 473 -12.26 -4.86 -4.85
N SER A 474 -12.74 -4.88 -3.61
CA SER A 474 -12.65 -6.06 -2.72
C SER A 474 -13.79 -7.08 -2.91
N GLY A 475 -14.81 -6.74 -3.71
CA GLY A 475 -15.98 -7.59 -3.95
C GLY A 475 -17.07 -7.43 -2.88
N LEU A 476 -18.29 -7.85 -3.24
CA LEU A 476 -19.46 -7.81 -2.34
C LEU A 476 -19.49 -9.07 -1.45
N GLN A 477 -19.16 -8.92 -0.17
CA GLN A 477 -19.23 -10.03 0.81
C GLN A 477 -20.55 -10.07 1.61
N ASP A 478 -21.16 -8.91 1.85
CA ASP A 478 -22.48 -8.76 2.47
C ASP A 478 -23.25 -7.72 1.67
N THR A 479 -24.52 -7.98 1.38
CA THR A 479 -25.38 -7.03 0.65
C THR A 479 -26.70 -6.81 1.36
N ARG A 480 -26.91 -7.31 2.58
CA ARG A 480 -28.21 -7.26 3.26
C ARG A 480 -28.74 -5.84 3.44
N PHE A 481 -27.86 -4.88 3.69
CA PHE A 481 -28.19 -3.49 3.98
C PHE A 481 -27.75 -2.53 2.86
N GLY A 482 -27.38 -3.07 1.69
CA GLY A 482 -26.96 -2.32 0.51
C GLY A 482 -25.65 -2.82 -0.09
N LYS A 483 -25.36 -2.42 -1.33
CA LYS A 483 -24.11 -2.69 -2.03
C LYS A 483 -23.10 -1.59 -1.71
N GLY A 484 -22.41 -1.77 -0.60
CA GLY A 484 -21.45 -0.81 -0.05
C GLY A 484 -20.36 -1.51 0.75
N SER A 485 -19.45 -0.72 1.33
CA SER A 485 -18.43 -1.18 2.26
C SER A 485 -19.03 -1.32 3.66
N TYR A 486 -18.86 -2.49 4.28
CA TYR A 486 -19.46 -2.81 5.59
C TYR A 486 -18.49 -2.58 6.75
N PHE A 487 -19.01 -2.01 7.83
CA PHE A 487 -18.26 -1.71 9.04
C PHE A 487 -19.01 -2.16 10.28
N GLY A 488 -18.31 -2.83 11.19
CA GLY A 488 -18.84 -3.23 12.49
C GLY A 488 -18.51 -2.21 13.57
N ARG A 489 -19.47 -1.91 14.44
CA ARG A 489 -19.18 -1.26 15.73
C ARG A 489 -18.23 -2.13 16.56
N ASP A 490 -18.46 -3.44 16.49
CA ASP A 490 -17.78 -4.45 17.30
C ASP A 490 -16.72 -5.19 16.47
N ALA A 491 -15.51 -5.38 17.01
CA ALA A 491 -14.43 -6.09 16.34
C ALA A 491 -14.82 -7.55 15.98
N SER A 492 -15.65 -8.18 16.80
CA SER A 492 -16.17 -9.54 16.59
C SER A 492 -17.00 -9.67 15.31
N TYR A 493 -17.65 -8.58 14.86
CA TYR A 493 -18.31 -8.53 13.56
C TYR A 493 -17.27 -8.58 12.44
N ALA A 494 -16.27 -7.69 12.50
CA ALA A 494 -15.21 -7.61 11.49
C ALA A 494 -14.41 -8.92 11.36
N ASN A 495 -14.16 -9.63 12.47
CA ASN A 495 -13.46 -10.91 12.46
C ASN A 495 -14.16 -12.01 11.65
N LYS A 496 -15.47 -11.91 11.38
CA LYS A 496 -16.17 -12.87 10.49
C LYS A 496 -15.73 -12.75 9.03
N TYR A 497 -15.24 -11.59 8.65
CA TYR A 497 -14.81 -11.23 7.28
C TYR A 497 -13.28 -11.04 7.18
N ALA A 498 -12.57 -11.19 8.29
CA ALA A 498 -11.12 -11.28 8.26
C ALA A 498 -10.69 -12.66 7.73
N ASP A 499 -9.46 -12.74 7.25
CA ASP A 499 -8.88 -14.00 6.77
C ASP A 499 -9.04 -15.12 7.82
N LYS A 500 -9.27 -16.35 7.37
CA LYS A 500 -9.39 -17.54 8.24
C LYS A 500 -8.05 -18.20 8.54
N GLN A 501 -6.96 -17.56 8.13
CA GLN A 501 -5.59 -17.95 8.49
C GLN A 501 -5.32 -17.80 9.99
N GLU A 502 -4.18 -18.35 10.43
CA GLU A 502 -3.70 -18.20 11.81
C GLU A 502 -3.49 -16.72 12.17
N VAL A 503 -2.95 -15.95 11.23
CA VAL A 503 -2.77 -14.51 11.33
C VAL A 503 -3.88 -13.80 10.56
N ARG A 504 -4.56 -12.87 11.23
CA ARG A 504 -5.70 -12.15 10.69
C ARG A 504 -5.47 -10.66 10.73
N PHE A 505 -6.15 -9.96 9.83
CA PHE A 505 -6.05 -8.51 9.68
C PHE A 505 -7.44 -7.88 9.76
N MET A 506 -7.52 -6.71 10.40
CA MET A 506 -8.67 -5.84 10.33
C MET A 506 -8.23 -4.38 10.45
N PHE A 507 -9.00 -3.47 9.86
CA PHE A 507 -8.81 -2.05 10.04
C PHE A 507 -9.73 -1.52 11.14
N LEU A 508 -9.24 -0.54 11.90
CA LEU A 508 -10.08 0.41 12.65
C LEU A 508 -10.07 1.73 11.87
N CYS A 509 -11.20 2.03 11.24
CA CYS A 509 -11.36 3.14 10.31
C CYS A 509 -12.05 4.33 10.98
N GLN A 510 -11.69 5.54 10.57
CA GLN A 510 -12.53 6.72 10.77
C GLN A 510 -13.60 6.75 9.66
N VAL A 511 -14.86 6.89 10.03
CA VAL A 511 -16.00 6.79 9.12
C VAL A 511 -16.99 7.94 9.33
N LEU A 512 -17.30 8.65 8.25
CA LEU A 512 -18.31 9.71 8.19
C LEU A 512 -19.70 9.12 7.97
N VAL A 513 -20.35 8.66 9.03
CA VAL A 513 -21.66 7.99 8.93
C VAL A 513 -22.82 8.95 8.64
N GLY A 514 -22.66 10.24 8.95
CA GLY A 514 -23.70 11.26 8.76
C GLY A 514 -25.07 10.89 9.36
N VAL A 515 -26.13 11.27 8.66
CA VAL A 515 -27.51 10.85 8.92
C VAL A 515 -27.77 9.53 8.22
N TYR A 516 -28.10 8.50 9.00
CA TYR A 516 -28.31 7.14 8.49
C TYR A 516 -29.77 6.68 8.63
N THR A 517 -30.11 5.64 7.86
CA THR A 517 -31.40 4.94 7.92
C THR A 517 -31.20 3.42 7.80
N VAL A 518 -32.26 2.63 8.01
CA VAL A 518 -32.19 1.17 7.83
C VAL A 518 -31.89 0.84 6.37
N GLY A 519 -30.91 -0.03 6.14
CA GLY A 519 -30.51 -0.45 4.81
C GLY A 519 -31.43 -1.50 4.18
N HIS A 520 -31.29 -1.65 2.87
CA HIS A 520 -31.98 -2.68 2.09
C HIS A 520 -31.06 -3.22 1.00
N SER A 521 -31.20 -4.50 0.65
CA SER A 521 -30.22 -5.18 -0.20
C SER A 521 -30.14 -4.71 -1.64
N THR A 522 -31.19 -4.04 -2.11
CA THR A 522 -31.25 -3.46 -3.46
C THR A 522 -30.59 -2.09 -3.56
N TYR A 523 -30.20 -1.47 -2.45
CA TYR A 523 -29.62 -0.13 -2.45
C TYR A 523 -28.20 -0.15 -3.03
N ASN A 524 -27.98 0.62 -4.10
CA ASN A 524 -26.65 0.91 -4.66
C ASN A 524 -26.12 2.27 -4.19
N THR A 525 -26.99 3.08 -3.59
CA THR A 525 -26.70 4.37 -2.95
C THR A 525 -27.61 4.49 -1.73
N PRO A 526 -27.31 5.36 -0.76
CA PRO A 526 -28.26 5.65 0.31
C PRO A 526 -29.62 6.09 -0.26
N PRO A 527 -30.74 5.73 0.39
CA PRO A 527 -32.06 6.15 -0.06
C PRO A 527 -32.27 7.65 0.12
N PHE A 528 -33.28 8.19 -0.56
CA PHE A 528 -33.67 9.60 -0.43
C PHE A 528 -34.50 9.85 0.84
N LYS A 529 -34.30 11.02 1.45
CA LYS A 529 -35.06 11.53 2.60
C LYS A 529 -36.41 12.12 2.18
N ASP A 530 -36.54 12.46 0.90
CA ASP A 530 -37.69 13.15 0.34
C ASP A 530 -38.18 12.50 -0.96
N ASP A 531 -39.47 12.65 -1.25
CA ASP A 531 -40.09 12.07 -2.45
C ASP A 531 -39.55 12.67 -3.75
N LYS A 532 -39.04 13.91 -3.68
CA LYS A 532 -38.45 14.62 -4.83
C LYS A 532 -37.04 14.13 -5.16
N LYS A 533 -36.47 13.23 -4.35
CA LYS A 533 -35.14 12.65 -4.53
C LYS A 533 -34.03 13.70 -4.60
N THR A 534 -34.15 14.75 -3.79
CA THR A 534 -33.19 15.85 -3.76
C THR A 534 -32.16 15.71 -2.66
N VAL A 535 -32.51 15.03 -1.56
CA VAL A 535 -31.61 14.84 -0.42
C VAL A 535 -31.55 13.36 -0.08
N SER A 536 -30.34 12.79 -0.05
CA SER A 536 -30.14 11.40 0.38
C SER A 536 -29.71 11.31 1.84
N PHE A 537 -29.89 10.13 2.43
CA PHE A 537 -29.14 9.75 3.63
C PHE A 537 -27.66 9.61 3.32
N ASP A 538 -26.81 9.59 4.35
CA ASP A 538 -25.35 9.54 4.19
C ASP A 538 -24.82 8.10 4.29
N SER A 539 -25.54 7.23 5.01
CA SER A 539 -25.20 5.81 5.13
C SER A 539 -26.43 4.96 5.50
N CYS A 540 -26.27 3.64 5.47
CA CYS A 540 -27.28 2.70 5.92
C CYS A 540 -26.80 1.91 7.15
N VAL A 541 -27.74 1.46 7.98
CA VAL A 541 -27.48 0.66 9.18
C VAL A 541 -28.40 -0.55 9.27
N ASP A 542 -28.08 -1.47 10.18
CA ASP A 542 -28.95 -2.58 10.56
C ASP A 542 -30.13 -2.13 11.44
N ASP A 543 -29.86 -1.27 12.42
CA ASP A 543 -30.84 -0.71 13.35
C ASP A 543 -30.55 0.78 13.61
N VAL A 544 -31.56 1.64 13.50
CA VAL A 544 -31.40 3.10 13.68
C VAL A 544 -31.27 3.54 15.13
N THR A 545 -31.74 2.73 16.08
CA THR A 545 -31.71 3.04 17.52
C THR A 545 -30.39 2.61 18.15
N GLN A 546 -29.88 1.43 17.78
CA GLN A 546 -28.62 0.88 18.26
C GLN A 546 -27.85 0.19 17.13
N PRO A 547 -27.31 0.97 16.18
CA PRO A 547 -26.58 0.42 15.04
C PRO A 547 -25.36 -0.39 15.47
N SER A 548 -25.24 -1.59 14.92
CA SER A 548 -24.07 -2.45 15.08
C SER A 548 -23.31 -2.62 13.75
N THR A 549 -23.99 -2.41 12.64
CA THR A 549 -23.45 -2.50 11.28
C THR A 549 -23.73 -1.20 10.52
N TYR A 550 -22.72 -0.70 9.83
CA TYR A 550 -22.83 0.47 8.96
C TYR A 550 -22.43 0.10 7.54
N VAL A 551 -23.17 0.59 6.56
CA VAL A 551 -22.88 0.44 5.13
C VAL A 551 -22.60 1.80 4.54
N ILE A 552 -21.40 1.94 3.98
CA ILE A 552 -20.88 3.17 3.39
C ILE A 552 -20.74 2.98 1.88
N PHE A 553 -21.32 3.88 1.12
CA PHE A 553 -21.40 3.78 -0.35
C PHE A 553 -20.33 4.61 -1.05
N GLU A 554 -19.86 5.70 -0.42
CA GLU A 554 -18.81 6.56 -0.95
C GLU A 554 -17.50 6.31 -0.20
N ARG A 555 -16.44 5.98 -0.94
CA ARG A 555 -15.14 5.60 -0.35
C ARG A 555 -14.49 6.75 0.40
N ASN A 556 -14.73 7.98 -0.03
CA ASN A 556 -14.14 9.17 0.61
C ASN A 556 -14.76 9.44 2.00
N GLN A 557 -15.84 8.75 2.39
CA GLN A 557 -16.34 8.75 3.77
C GLN A 557 -15.50 7.90 4.73
N ILE A 558 -14.46 7.20 4.23
CA ILE A 558 -13.67 6.22 4.98
C ILE A 558 -12.21 6.64 5.00
N TYR A 559 -11.58 6.53 6.17
CA TYR A 559 -10.13 6.60 6.31
C TYR A 559 -9.61 5.42 7.14
N PRO A 560 -8.78 4.51 6.57
CA PRO A 560 -8.28 3.34 7.28
C PRO A 560 -7.14 3.72 8.22
N GLU A 561 -7.46 4.21 9.43
CA GLU A 561 -6.49 4.82 10.35
C GLU A 561 -5.51 3.82 10.98
N TYR A 562 -5.99 2.65 11.43
CA TYR A 562 -5.15 1.63 12.04
C TYR A 562 -5.36 0.26 11.40
N LEU A 563 -4.27 -0.44 11.12
CA LEU A 563 -4.25 -1.86 10.80
C LEU A 563 -3.93 -2.66 12.07
N ILE A 564 -4.79 -3.61 12.40
CA ILE A 564 -4.65 -4.50 13.56
C ILE A 564 -4.34 -5.90 13.03
N GLN A 565 -3.18 -6.42 13.42
CA GLN A 565 -2.80 -7.81 13.21
C GLN A 565 -3.02 -8.60 14.49
N TYR A 566 -3.68 -9.75 14.38
CA TYR A 566 -4.04 -10.56 15.54
C TYR A 566 -4.12 -12.05 15.18
N THR A 567 -4.09 -12.90 16.19
CA THR A 567 -4.33 -14.33 16.10
C THR A 567 -5.50 -14.71 16.99
N CYS A 568 -6.31 -15.66 16.57
CA CYS A 568 -7.38 -16.22 17.40
C CYS A 568 -7.13 -17.72 17.52
N GLU A 569 -7.25 -18.27 18.73
CA GLU A 569 -7.25 -19.72 18.88
C GLU A 569 -8.41 -20.32 18.07
N PRO A 570 -8.20 -21.43 17.35
CA PRO A 570 -9.29 -22.10 16.64
C PRO A 570 -10.36 -22.50 17.65
N GLU A 571 -11.64 -22.23 17.33
CA GLU A 571 -12.76 -22.73 18.12
C GLU A 571 -12.58 -24.24 18.29
N ALA A 572 -12.41 -24.69 19.54
CA ALA A 572 -12.37 -26.11 19.84
C ALA A 572 -13.67 -26.72 19.30
N LEU A 573 -13.55 -27.68 18.37
CA LEU A 573 -14.67 -28.53 17.97
C LEU A 573 -15.37 -29.02 19.25
N PRO A 574 -16.71 -28.87 19.38
CA PRO A 574 -17.41 -29.31 20.58
C PRO A 574 -17.09 -30.77 20.81
N THR A 575 -16.37 -31.04 21.89
CA THR A 575 -16.05 -32.40 22.33
C THR A 575 -17.40 -33.08 22.60
N PRO A 576 -17.69 -34.25 22.01
CA PRO A 576 -18.91 -34.98 22.34
C PRO A 576 -18.94 -35.17 23.85
N GLN A 577 -19.94 -34.58 24.53
CA GLN A 577 -20.07 -34.74 25.96
C GLN A 577 -20.25 -36.23 26.26
N LEU A 578 -19.23 -36.85 26.87
CA LEU A 578 -19.39 -38.14 27.52
C LEU A 578 -20.43 -37.96 28.62
N GLN A 579 -21.59 -38.61 28.43
CA GLN A 579 -22.63 -38.70 29.44
C GLN A 579 -22.04 -39.29 30.73
N PRO A 580 -22.30 -38.72 31.91
CA PRO A 580 -21.87 -39.32 33.17
C PRO A 580 -22.52 -40.70 33.36
N GLN A 581 -21.70 -41.73 33.56
CA GLN A 581 -22.18 -43.04 34.00
C GLN A 581 -22.85 -42.93 35.38
N PRO A 582 -23.99 -43.60 35.61
CA PRO A 582 -24.62 -43.66 36.92
C PRO A 582 -23.81 -44.52 37.89
N THR A 583 -23.58 -43.99 39.09
CA THR A 583 -22.93 -44.70 40.21
C THR A 583 -23.85 -45.77 40.82
N PRO A 584 -23.30 -46.85 41.41
CA PRO A 584 -24.01 -48.10 41.66
C PRO A 584 -24.87 -48.08 42.94
N GLN A 585 -26.10 -48.58 42.86
CA GLN A 585 -26.93 -48.92 44.01
C GLN A 585 -26.84 -50.42 44.33
N SER A 586 -26.74 -50.76 45.62
CA SER A 586 -26.74 -52.12 46.19
C SER A 586 -28.14 -52.45 46.79
N PRO A 587 -28.50 -53.72 47.05
CA PRO A 587 -29.68 -54.36 46.42
C PRO A 587 -30.84 -54.68 47.38
N PRO A 588 -32.08 -54.90 46.88
CA PRO A 588 -33.13 -55.60 47.62
C PRO A 588 -33.16 -57.12 47.31
N GLN A 589 -33.54 -57.92 48.31
CA GLN A 589 -33.65 -59.40 48.28
C GLN A 589 -34.86 -59.95 47.47
N PRO A 590 -34.85 -61.25 47.06
CA PRO A 590 -35.89 -61.90 46.22
C PRO A 590 -36.84 -62.81 47.03
N PRO A 591 -37.71 -63.65 46.41
CA PRO A 591 -38.89 -63.41 45.54
C PRO A 591 -40.17 -64.05 46.17
N PRO A 592 -41.32 -64.17 45.45
CA PRO A 592 -41.59 -65.49 44.86
C PRO A 592 -42.26 -65.46 43.48
N ALA A 593 -42.09 -66.58 42.78
CA ALA A 593 -42.57 -66.89 41.44
C ALA A 593 -44.10 -66.98 41.33
N GLN A 594 -44.67 -66.67 40.15
CA GLN A 594 -45.23 -67.69 39.24
C GLN A 594 -46.04 -67.13 38.05
N VAL A 595 -45.83 -67.80 36.91
CA VAL A 595 -46.79 -68.14 35.82
C VAL A 595 -47.09 -67.10 34.72
N GLN A 596 -46.75 -67.51 33.49
CA GLN A 596 -47.09 -66.91 32.19
C GLN A 596 -48.61 -66.98 31.91
N PRO A 597 -49.12 -66.15 30.98
CA PRO A 597 -49.40 -66.73 29.67
C PRO A 597 -49.06 -65.86 28.44
N LEU A 598 -48.84 -66.59 27.34
CA LEU A 598 -48.76 -66.24 25.93
C LEU A 598 -49.69 -65.10 25.47
N TYR A 599 -49.18 -64.21 24.60
CA TYR A 599 -49.70 -63.94 23.24
C TYR A 599 -48.81 -62.92 22.50
N GLU A 600 -48.27 -63.30 21.33
CA GLU A 600 -47.74 -62.39 20.30
C GLU A 600 -48.89 -61.91 19.39
N PRO A 601 -48.78 -60.70 18.80
CA PRO A 601 -48.77 -60.70 17.33
C PRO A 601 -47.86 -59.63 16.68
N LEU A 602 -47.06 -60.14 15.74
CA LEU A 602 -46.86 -59.72 14.34
C LEU A 602 -46.46 -58.27 14.00
N SER A 603 -45.20 -58.16 13.58
CA SER A 603 -44.53 -57.03 12.91
C SER A 603 -45.14 -56.65 11.55
N LEU A 604 -45.40 -55.36 11.35
CA LEU A 604 -45.58 -54.74 10.04
C LEU A 604 -44.32 -53.98 9.62
N ARG A 605 -43.75 -54.39 8.48
CA ARG A 605 -42.62 -53.75 7.79
C ARG A 605 -43.03 -52.38 7.27
N GLN A 606 -42.24 -51.34 7.58
CA GLN A 606 -42.32 -50.05 6.90
C GLN A 606 -41.40 -50.01 5.67
N PRO A 607 -41.78 -49.34 4.56
CA PRO A 607 -40.99 -49.29 3.33
C PRO A 607 -39.80 -48.31 3.42
N ARG A 608 -38.70 -48.62 2.71
CA ARG A 608 -37.55 -47.72 2.52
C ARG A 608 -37.92 -46.55 1.58
N PRO A 609 -37.40 -45.33 1.81
CA PRO A 609 -37.54 -44.21 0.87
C PRO A 609 -36.71 -44.45 -0.41
N PHE A 610 -37.31 -44.08 -1.54
CA PHE A 610 -36.72 -44.11 -2.88
C PHE A 610 -35.74 -42.93 -3.05
N VAL A 611 -34.52 -43.20 -3.50
CA VAL A 611 -33.50 -42.19 -3.83
C VAL A 611 -33.37 -42.14 -5.36
N PRO A 612 -33.62 -41.01 -6.03
CA PRO A 612 -33.44 -40.90 -7.48
C PRO A 612 -31.94 -40.84 -7.86
N PRO A 613 -31.54 -41.38 -9.02
CA PRO A 613 -30.15 -41.35 -9.48
C PRO A 613 -29.74 -39.96 -10.00
N PRO A 614 -28.43 -39.63 -9.97
CA PRO A 614 -27.92 -38.34 -10.44
C PRO A 614 -28.01 -38.19 -11.97
N PRO A 615 -28.09 -36.96 -12.49
CA PRO A 615 -28.19 -36.70 -13.93
C PRO A 615 -26.89 -37.01 -14.68
N PRO A 616 -26.98 -37.37 -15.98
CA PRO A 616 -25.80 -37.67 -16.80
C PRO A 616 -24.99 -36.41 -17.14
N PRO A 617 -23.68 -36.56 -17.43
CA PRO A 617 -22.80 -35.45 -17.77
C PRO A 617 -23.14 -34.81 -19.13
N PRO A 618 -22.82 -33.52 -19.33
CA PRO A 618 -23.10 -32.80 -20.57
C PRO A 618 -22.24 -33.30 -21.75
N PRO A 619 -22.74 -33.17 -23.00
CA PRO A 619 -22.02 -33.59 -24.20
C PRO A 619 -20.81 -32.68 -24.51
N PRO A 620 -19.81 -33.18 -25.25
CA PRO A 620 -18.62 -32.42 -25.61
C PRO A 620 -18.93 -31.28 -26.61
N PRO A 621 -18.17 -30.17 -26.57
CA PRO A 621 -18.39 -29.02 -27.44
C PRO A 621 -18.07 -29.33 -28.91
N ALA A 622 -18.84 -28.71 -29.82
CA ALA A 622 -18.66 -28.81 -31.26
C ALA A 622 -17.33 -28.15 -31.73
N PRO A 623 -16.73 -28.61 -32.84
CA PRO A 623 -15.48 -28.04 -33.36
C PRO A 623 -15.66 -26.61 -33.90
N LYS A 624 -14.75 -25.70 -33.51
CA LYS A 624 -14.69 -24.29 -33.96
C LYS A 624 -14.23 -24.17 -35.43
N PRO A 625 -14.67 -23.14 -36.19
CA PRO A 625 -14.19 -22.87 -37.55
C PRO A 625 -12.71 -22.43 -37.57
N ARG A 626 -11.96 -22.84 -38.59
CA ARG A 626 -10.55 -22.45 -38.82
C ARG A 626 -10.44 -20.97 -39.26
N CYS A 627 -9.50 -20.23 -38.67
CA CYS A 627 -9.03 -18.92 -39.15
C CYS A 627 -7.91 -19.12 -40.18
N ASP A 628 -8.03 -18.55 -41.38
CA ASP A 628 -6.94 -18.41 -42.36
C ASP A 628 -6.13 -17.15 -42.07
N CYS A 629 -5.36 -17.16 -40.97
CA CYS A 629 -4.49 -16.07 -40.57
C CYS A 629 -3.08 -16.60 -40.25
N ASP A 630 -2.10 -16.23 -41.09
CA ASP A 630 -0.70 -16.67 -41.08
C ASP A 630 0.07 -16.02 -39.91
N CYS A 631 -0.16 -16.51 -38.68
CA CYS A 631 0.50 -16.02 -37.46
C CYS A 631 1.15 -17.18 -36.69
N ASP A 632 2.47 -17.10 -36.54
CA ASP A 632 3.39 -18.13 -35.99
C ASP A 632 3.32 -18.30 -34.45
N LEU A 633 2.12 -18.23 -33.85
CA LEU A 633 1.90 -18.43 -32.42
C LEU A 633 0.69 -19.34 -32.20
N ASP A 634 0.86 -20.39 -31.40
CA ASP A 634 -0.16 -21.39 -31.02
C ASP A 634 -1.41 -20.72 -30.38
N CYS A 635 -2.36 -20.29 -31.22
CA CYS A 635 -3.60 -19.61 -30.84
C CYS A 635 -4.77 -20.60 -30.59
N CYS A 636 -4.61 -21.59 -29.71
CA CYS A 636 -5.66 -22.60 -29.47
C CYS A 636 -6.62 -22.34 -28.29
N ASP A 637 -6.55 -21.20 -27.59
CA ASP A 637 -7.40 -20.95 -26.40
C ASP A 637 -8.12 -19.57 -26.35
N TRP A 638 -8.31 -18.88 -27.49
CA TRP A 638 -8.81 -17.50 -27.50
C TRP A 638 -10.04 -17.32 -28.42
N ASP A 639 -11.02 -16.51 -28.00
CA ASP A 639 -12.33 -16.35 -28.66
C ASP A 639 -12.46 -15.10 -29.57
N TYR A 640 -11.47 -14.19 -29.61
CA TYR A 640 -11.46 -13.04 -30.54
C TYR A 640 -10.05 -12.47 -30.74
N CYS A 641 -9.71 -12.04 -31.98
CA CYS A 641 -8.46 -11.37 -32.33
C CYS A 641 -8.79 -10.06 -33.08
N ASP A 642 -8.26 -8.93 -32.60
CA ASP A 642 -8.28 -7.64 -33.33
C ASP A 642 -6.90 -7.42 -33.95
N CYS A 643 -6.84 -6.86 -35.17
CA CYS A 643 -5.65 -6.72 -36.02
C CYS A 643 -4.57 -5.75 -35.46
N GLY A 644 -4.60 -5.44 -34.16
CA GLY A 644 -3.61 -4.66 -33.40
C GLY A 644 -2.79 -5.47 -32.38
N GLY A 645 -2.89 -6.81 -32.37
CA GLY A 645 -1.94 -7.66 -31.62
C GLY A 645 -2.17 -7.76 -30.10
N LEU A 646 -3.40 -7.53 -29.61
CA LEU A 646 -3.76 -7.73 -28.20
C LEU A 646 -4.83 -8.81 -28.06
N CYS A 647 -4.51 -9.89 -27.34
CA CYS A 647 -5.44 -10.98 -27.00
C CYS A 647 -5.99 -10.77 -25.57
N PHE A 648 -7.30 -10.93 -25.37
CA PHE A 648 -7.99 -10.75 -24.08
C PHE A 648 -8.68 -12.03 -23.61
N ARG A 649 -8.75 -12.23 -22.29
CA ARG A 649 -9.51 -13.29 -21.60
C ARG A 649 -10.67 -12.61 -20.87
N LEU A 650 -11.92 -12.98 -21.18
CA LEU A 650 -13.10 -12.52 -20.42
C LEU A 650 -13.25 -13.31 -19.11
#